data_AF-A0AAU8VGK2-F1
#
_entry.id   AF-A0AAU8VGK2-F1
#
_cell.length_a   1.000
_cell.length_b   1.000
_cell.length_c   1.000
_cell.angle_alpha   90.00
_cell.angle_beta   90.00
_cell.angle_gamma   90.00
#
_symmetry.space_group_name_H-M   'P 1'
#
loop_
_entity.id
_entity.type
_entity.pdbx_description
1 polymer ?
#
loop_
_entity_poly.entity_id
_entity_poly.type
_entity_poly.pdbx_seq_one_letter_code
_entity_poly.pdbx_strand_id
1 'polypeptide(L)'
;MKDLEIQSVNSDAGINNPRGTIGNIPFHDTQGKIEVNVGGQLQYTLPIALPPGIKSVAPQINLGYASGSGNGIAGYGWNISGITAISRMGKTIEKDSEIKGIQLDYSDFYQFNGQRLILKSGEYGKDGAEYVTEKYSNAKIKSIGVNNEGTGPSYFEVTFEDGSQAWYGDEPFYLRPIDEKSDGRTLIEYNIVKWKDAQGNYISYNYIQNNNVAVISRIDWGGNETNGSSHFNNIVFNYQERDLKETSYVSGKKFVQSNLLSSIVVNSNGSQFKKYVINYKYNSDNKYQFVQSVQEFNAVDEGANPVTFSYEDPAVETWKESRIKDVGDKKDNTLYGDFNGDGKVDLLTKENYEDLYLYKDIFSANPIKTFLGKVIDFTNDATTFTIKNSSNEVLPRQGFVVMGRKSDGTTGEFATHHLVVTGYSITPDTNQLVKEFEKIFPSDMYDRTKGLSESDKALLECWDEPRPGSSCPTQGTFRMRTVKTNIIAGNKEIDINGDGQSELLIALNDTITETTITIVRPGEFHDRKDVVREIKRYLVVHPYDDDLSVRSSSFWYSEKSFFKENVQGDFNGDGVVDFMTLSNNPYISTFKAQPDGRYGLVSEAFFSNGELLEGLVEHAVVGDFNGDGKTDLLVPMADKSSDWILYKSNGKSFEKEYKPGLTYFSKEQEITDQGEDSGWADIDKCFYRTITYYRYGADDLDGDGKAEFIASKVVMVDHDWDIAHGNRENTRLFVDIYSTTNSASTTTDFTKHETRDFYYQGRVIPFSLTSLYRNTEMARK
;
A
#
# COMPACT_ATOMS: atom_id res chain seq x y z
N MET A 1 22.86 14.90 -13.67
CA MET A 1 24.13 15.40 -14.24
C MET A 1 24.97 16.21 -13.25
N LYS A 2 25.61 15.53 -12.29
CA LYS A 2 27.04 15.67 -11.96
C LYS A 2 27.55 14.42 -11.25
N ASP A 3 28.43 13.73 -11.97
CA ASP A 3 29.62 13.00 -11.51
C ASP A 3 29.43 11.81 -10.55
N LEU A 4 29.15 10.64 -11.14
CA LEU A 4 29.67 9.38 -10.62
C LEU A 4 31.16 9.33 -11.00
N GLU A 5 32.05 9.61 -10.05
CA GLU A 5 33.49 9.46 -10.25
C GLU A 5 33.83 7.96 -10.31
N ILE A 6 34.00 7.46 -11.54
CA ILE A 6 34.75 6.23 -11.75
C ILE A 6 36.20 6.55 -11.42
N GLN A 7 36.78 5.94 -10.39
CA GLN A 7 38.23 5.75 -10.34
C GLN A 7 38.62 4.72 -11.42
N SER A 8 38.49 5.13 -12.68
CA SER A 8 39.24 4.51 -13.75
C SER A 8 40.62 5.14 -13.65
N VAL A 9 41.64 4.32 -13.43
CA VAL A 9 43.02 4.75 -13.61
C VAL A 9 43.19 4.97 -15.11
N ASN A 10 42.78 6.15 -15.59
CA ASN A 10 42.89 6.55 -16.98
C ASN A 10 44.38 6.74 -17.28
N SER A 11 44.92 5.96 -18.21
CA SER A 11 46.36 5.94 -18.52
C SER A 11 46.83 7.11 -19.40
N ASP A 12 46.04 8.19 -19.50
CA ASP A 12 46.32 9.39 -20.32
C ASP A 12 46.72 9.13 -21.78
N ALA A 13 46.39 7.96 -22.34
CA ALA A 13 46.72 7.62 -23.72
C ALA A 13 45.58 8.01 -24.68
N GLY A 14 45.78 9.10 -25.43
CA GLY A 14 44.79 9.69 -26.34
C GLY A 14 44.36 8.83 -27.55
N ILE A 15 43.47 9.43 -28.35
CA ILE A 15 42.54 8.80 -29.34
C ILE A 15 43.16 8.06 -30.54
N ASN A 16 44.49 7.87 -30.59
CA ASN A 16 45.20 7.38 -31.78
C ASN A 16 46.07 6.12 -31.56
N ASN A 17 45.89 5.33 -30.50
CA ASN A 17 46.66 4.08 -30.37
C ASN A 17 45.99 2.92 -31.17
N PRO A 18 46.71 2.20 -32.05
CA PRO A 18 46.17 1.07 -32.80
C PRO A 18 45.71 -0.06 -31.86
N ARG A 19 44.57 -0.67 -32.16
CA ARG A 19 44.18 -1.97 -31.58
C ARG A 19 45.27 -2.99 -31.86
N GLY A 20 45.86 -3.55 -30.80
CA GLY A 20 46.79 -4.66 -30.87
C GLY A 20 47.97 -4.50 -29.93
N THR A 21 47.81 -4.87 -28.67
CA THR A 21 48.96 -5.06 -27.77
C THR A 21 49.50 -6.47 -27.99
N ILE A 22 50.61 -6.56 -28.73
CA ILE A 22 51.54 -7.68 -28.63
C ILE A 22 52.31 -7.45 -27.32
N GLY A 23 51.89 -8.12 -26.25
CA GLY A 23 52.52 -8.12 -24.93
C GLY A 23 51.67 -8.92 -23.95
N ASN A 24 52.27 -9.90 -23.28
CA ASN A 24 51.62 -10.73 -22.25
C ASN A 24 51.19 -9.87 -21.04
N ILE A 25 50.01 -9.26 -21.12
CA ILE A 25 49.30 -8.70 -19.97
C ILE A 25 48.08 -9.60 -19.72
N PRO A 26 48.04 -10.38 -18.63
CA PRO A 26 47.09 -11.47 -18.44
C PRO A 26 45.75 -11.02 -17.84
N PHE A 27 45.34 -9.76 -17.99
CA PHE A 27 44.10 -9.28 -17.37
C PHE A 27 43.12 -8.76 -18.42
N HIS A 28 41.95 -9.41 -18.45
CA HIS A 28 40.76 -8.97 -19.16
C HIS A 28 39.81 -8.38 -18.11
N ASP A 29 39.05 -7.34 -18.46
CA ASP A 29 38.06 -6.77 -17.54
C ASP A 29 36.74 -7.55 -17.59
N THR A 30 36.04 -7.65 -16.46
CA THR A 30 34.66 -8.14 -16.44
C THR A 30 33.77 -7.09 -17.12
N GLN A 31 33.17 -7.41 -18.28
CA GLN A 31 32.40 -6.44 -19.08
C GLN A 31 30.89 -6.64 -18.95
N GLY A 32 30.16 -5.54 -18.79
CA GLY A 32 28.70 -5.48 -18.89
C GLY A 32 28.25 -4.21 -19.60
N LYS A 33 26.94 -4.09 -19.84
CA LYS A 33 26.31 -2.97 -20.54
C LYS A 33 25.42 -2.20 -19.58
N ILE A 34 25.60 -0.88 -19.54
CA ILE A 34 24.77 0.05 -18.75
C ILE A 34 23.83 0.81 -19.68
N GLU A 35 22.57 0.93 -19.28
CA GLU A 35 21.50 1.57 -20.06
C GLU A 35 20.53 2.28 -19.11
N VAL A 36 19.85 3.31 -19.60
CA VAL A 36 18.66 3.85 -18.94
C VAL A 36 17.48 3.54 -19.85
N ASN A 37 16.48 2.84 -19.33
CA ASN A 37 15.33 2.47 -20.13
C ASN A 37 14.37 3.66 -20.33
N VAL A 38 13.36 3.49 -21.18
CA VAL A 38 12.35 4.54 -21.47
C VAL A 38 11.54 4.97 -20.24
N GLY A 39 11.52 4.15 -19.19
CA GLY A 39 10.90 4.45 -17.89
C GLY A 39 11.83 5.15 -16.91
N GLY A 40 13.03 5.56 -17.32
CA GLY A 40 13.99 6.26 -16.47
C GLY A 40 14.76 5.37 -15.48
N GLN A 41 14.57 4.05 -15.54
CA GLN A 41 15.25 3.10 -14.66
C GLN A 41 16.68 2.84 -15.15
N LEU A 42 17.66 2.90 -14.25
CA LEU A 42 19.03 2.47 -14.54
C LEU A 42 19.07 0.94 -14.63
N GLN A 43 19.69 0.43 -15.68
CA GLN A 43 19.88 -0.99 -15.92
C GLN A 43 21.34 -1.32 -16.18
N TYR A 44 21.81 -2.45 -15.63
CA TYR A 44 23.12 -3.01 -15.94
C TYR A 44 22.97 -4.50 -16.27
N THR A 45 23.51 -4.93 -17.41
CA THR A 45 23.45 -6.33 -17.85
C THR A 45 24.85 -6.90 -18.02
N LEU A 46 25.13 -8.00 -17.35
CA LEU A 46 26.36 -8.78 -17.49
C LEU A 46 26.03 -10.15 -18.12
N PRO A 47 26.34 -10.35 -19.41
CA PRO A 47 26.11 -11.62 -20.08
C PRO A 47 27.02 -12.72 -19.53
N ILE A 48 26.46 -13.89 -19.28
CA ILE A 48 27.23 -15.07 -18.89
C ILE A 48 27.82 -15.70 -20.15
N ALA A 49 29.13 -15.61 -20.32
CA ALA A 49 29.82 -16.17 -21.48
C ALA A 49 29.67 -17.70 -21.54
N LEU A 50 29.42 -18.21 -22.75
CA LEU A 50 29.17 -19.62 -22.99
C LEU A 50 30.21 -20.22 -23.95
N PRO A 51 30.60 -21.50 -23.77
CA PRO A 51 31.35 -22.22 -24.77
C PRO A 51 30.53 -22.39 -26.06
N PRO A 52 31.19 -22.62 -27.22
CA PRO A 52 30.49 -22.94 -28.47
C PRO A 52 29.50 -24.10 -28.29
N GLY A 53 28.25 -23.90 -28.73
CA GLY A 53 27.22 -24.94 -28.78
C GLY A 53 27.14 -25.64 -30.14
N ILE A 54 26.34 -26.70 -30.23
CA ILE A 54 25.97 -27.30 -31.52
C ILE A 54 25.00 -26.35 -32.23
N LYS A 55 25.33 -25.93 -33.46
CA LYS A 55 24.49 -25.05 -34.31
C LYS A 55 23.96 -23.79 -33.60
N SER A 56 24.73 -23.23 -32.67
CA SER A 56 24.36 -22.03 -31.89
C SER A 56 23.16 -22.22 -30.94
N VAL A 57 22.76 -23.46 -30.64
CA VAL A 57 21.79 -23.74 -29.56
C VAL A 57 22.52 -23.69 -28.22
N ALA A 58 22.22 -22.66 -27.44
CA ALA A 58 22.74 -22.42 -26.09
C ALA A 58 21.74 -21.54 -25.32
N PRO A 59 21.69 -21.63 -23.98
CA PRO A 59 20.85 -20.73 -23.18
C PRO A 59 21.34 -19.29 -23.31
N GLN A 60 20.51 -18.29 -23.03
CA GLN A 60 20.93 -16.87 -23.02
C GLN A 60 20.79 -16.31 -21.61
N ILE A 61 21.80 -16.48 -20.77
CA ILE A 61 21.75 -16.08 -19.36
C ILE A 61 22.52 -14.78 -19.13
N ASN A 62 21.91 -13.84 -18.41
CA ASN A 62 22.60 -12.64 -17.95
C ASN A 62 22.29 -12.37 -16.48
N LEU A 63 23.26 -11.82 -15.78
CA LEU A 63 23.04 -11.18 -14.48
C LEU A 63 22.62 -9.72 -14.74
N GLY A 64 21.41 -9.36 -14.32
CA GLY A 64 20.80 -8.06 -14.61
C GLY A 64 20.48 -7.28 -13.34
N TYR A 65 20.89 -6.02 -13.31
CA TYR A 65 20.50 -5.02 -12.32
C TYR A 65 19.45 -4.09 -12.92
N ALA A 66 18.45 -3.70 -12.13
CA ALA A 66 17.55 -2.62 -12.46
C ALA A 66 17.18 -1.82 -11.20
N SER A 67 17.31 -0.48 -11.23
CA SER A 67 17.25 0.35 -10.01
C SER A 67 15.92 0.33 -9.27
N GLY A 68 14.80 0.25 -9.99
CA GLY A 68 13.46 0.08 -9.42
C GLY A 68 13.04 -1.38 -9.13
N SER A 69 13.95 -2.34 -9.19
CA SER A 69 13.64 -3.74 -8.85
C SER A 69 13.91 -4.03 -7.38
N GLY A 70 13.02 -4.78 -6.74
CA GLY A 70 13.21 -5.24 -5.36
C GLY A 70 14.28 -6.34 -5.23
N ASN A 71 14.18 -7.12 -4.16
CA ASN A 71 15.14 -8.16 -3.85
C ASN A 71 15.01 -9.38 -4.78
N GLY A 72 15.99 -9.55 -5.66
CA GLY A 72 16.01 -10.65 -6.61
C GLY A 72 16.90 -11.79 -6.15
N ILE A 73 16.97 -12.86 -6.96
CA ILE A 73 17.74 -14.08 -6.63
C ILE A 73 19.24 -13.82 -6.40
N ALA A 74 19.78 -12.72 -6.94
CA ALA A 74 21.16 -12.30 -6.81
C ALA A 74 21.32 -11.02 -5.98
N GLY A 75 20.35 -10.70 -5.12
CA GLY A 75 20.38 -9.54 -4.21
C GLY A 75 19.47 -8.39 -4.64
N TYR A 76 19.48 -7.31 -3.88
CA TYR A 76 18.59 -6.17 -4.10
C TYR A 76 18.85 -5.49 -5.45
N GLY A 77 17.81 -5.38 -6.28
CA GLY A 77 17.89 -4.87 -7.66
C GLY A 77 18.46 -5.87 -8.68
N TRP A 78 18.94 -7.05 -8.25
CA TRP A 78 19.67 -8.00 -9.10
C TRP A 78 18.94 -9.33 -9.33
N ASN A 79 18.80 -9.71 -10.60
CA ASN A 79 18.16 -10.96 -11.01
C ASN A 79 18.94 -11.69 -12.11
N ILE A 80 18.57 -12.96 -12.35
CA ILE A 80 18.98 -13.69 -13.54
C ILE A 80 17.93 -13.46 -14.64
N SER A 81 18.37 -13.03 -15.82
CA SER A 81 17.54 -12.96 -17.03
C SER A 81 17.86 -14.14 -17.95
N GLY A 82 16.89 -14.52 -18.79
CA GLY A 82 17.02 -15.64 -19.73
C GLY A 82 16.33 -16.94 -19.31
N ILE A 83 15.62 -16.90 -18.17
CA ILE A 83 14.82 -18.01 -17.65
C ILE A 83 13.37 -17.55 -17.70
N THR A 84 12.53 -18.28 -18.41
CA THR A 84 11.11 -17.95 -18.60
C THR A 84 10.23 -18.80 -17.71
N ALA A 85 9.04 -18.30 -17.40
CA ALA A 85 8.05 -19.03 -16.63
C ALA A 85 6.63 -18.72 -17.15
N ILE A 86 5.72 -19.65 -16.91
CA ILE A 86 4.29 -19.36 -16.87
C ILE A 86 3.92 -19.23 -15.39
N SER A 87 3.37 -18.10 -14.99
CA SER A 87 2.96 -17.88 -13.59
C SER A 87 1.45 -17.71 -13.49
N ARG A 88 0.89 -18.04 -12.33
CA ARG A 88 -0.46 -17.60 -11.96
C ARG A 88 -0.48 -16.08 -11.88
N MET A 89 -1.64 -15.51 -12.15
CA MET A 89 -1.92 -14.10 -11.99
C MET A 89 -3.34 -13.94 -11.42
N GLY A 90 -3.54 -12.88 -10.64
CA GLY A 90 -4.84 -12.47 -10.16
C GLY A 90 -5.70 -11.84 -11.27
N LYS A 91 -6.82 -11.27 -10.85
CA LYS A 91 -7.71 -10.47 -11.67
C LYS A 91 -7.38 -8.99 -11.55
N THR A 92 -7.55 -8.28 -12.66
CA THR A 92 -7.31 -6.84 -12.76
C THR A 92 -8.58 -6.16 -13.26
N ILE A 93 -8.88 -4.97 -12.76
CA ILE A 93 -10.11 -4.26 -13.13
C ILE A 93 -10.24 -4.08 -14.64
N GLU A 94 -9.14 -3.77 -15.34
CA GLU A 94 -9.14 -3.41 -16.76
C GLU A 94 -9.53 -4.59 -17.66
N LYS A 95 -9.44 -5.81 -17.13
CA LYS A 95 -9.67 -7.05 -17.88
C LYS A 95 -10.84 -7.85 -17.35
N ASP A 96 -11.06 -7.82 -16.05
CA ASP A 96 -11.98 -8.72 -15.35
C ASP A 96 -13.15 -7.99 -14.67
N SER A 97 -13.15 -6.66 -14.66
CA SER A 97 -14.11 -5.82 -13.94
C SER A 97 -14.15 -6.04 -12.42
N GLU A 98 -13.17 -6.77 -11.88
CA GLU A 98 -12.93 -6.94 -10.45
C GLU A 98 -11.42 -7.09 -10.22
N ILE A 99 -10.96 -6.68 -9.05
CA ILE A 99 -9.60 -7.01 -8.58
C ILE A 99 -9.69 -8.19 -7.64
N LYS A 100 -8.79 -9.15 -7.84
CA LYS A 100 -8.71 -10.34 -7.00
C LYS A 100 -7.30 -10.89 -7.02
N GLY A 101 -6.65 -10.99 -5.87
CA GLY A 101 -5.37 -11.67 -5.74
C GLY A 101 -5.43 -13.16 -6.12
N ILE A 102 -4.27 -13.81 -6.23
CA ILE A 102 -4.17 -15.24 -6.56
C ILE A 102 -4.80 -16.09 -5.45
N GLN A 103 -5.77 -16.93 -5.81
CA GLN A 103 -6.54 -17.78 -4.90
C GLN A 103 -5.99 -19.20 -4.77
N LEU A 104 -5.12 -19.63 -5.70
CA LEU A 104 -4.62 -21.00 -5.84
C LEU A 104 -5.71 -22.00 -6.24
N ASP A 105 -6.66 -21.57 -7.07
CA ASP A 105 -7.74 -22.39 -7.64
C ASP A 105 -7.95 -22.09 -9.14
N TYR A 106 -9.01 -22.61 -9.75
CA TYR A 106 -9.31 -22.38 -11.18
C TYR A 106 -9.90 -20.99 -11.48
N SER A 107 -10.09 -20.11 -10.47
CA SER A 107 -10.48 -18.72 -10.69
C SER A 107 -9.31 -17.81 -11.06
N ASP A 108 -8.07 -18.31 -10.90
CA ASP A 108 -6.84 -17.61 -11.28
C ASP A 108 -6.61 -17.64 -12.80
N PHE A 109 -5.95 -16.60 -13.31
CA PHE A 109 -5.44 -16.58 -14.66
C PHE A 109 -3.96 -17.00 -14.69
N TYR A 110 -3.41 -17.23 -15.89
CA TYR A 110 -2.00 -17.49 -16.11
C TYR A 110 -1.41 -16.42 -17.04
N GLN A 111 -0.13 -16.14 -16.87
CA GLN A 111 0.64 -15.26 -17.75
C GLN A 111 1.91 -15.95 -18.23
N PHE A 112 2.33 -15.63 -19.45
CA PHE A 112 3.60 -16.06 -20.03
C PHE A 112 4.45 -14.83 -20.33
N ASN A 113 5.62 -14.72 -19.68
CA ASN A 113 6.53 -13.56 -19.80
C ASN A 113 5.81 -12.20 -19.59
N GLY A 114 4.95 -12.13 -18.57
CA GLY A 114 4.17 -10.93 -18.24
C GLY A 114 2.99 -10.65 -19.17
N GLN A 115 2.65 -11.55 -20.08
CA GLN A 115 1.45 -11.43 -20.92
C GLN A 115 0.40 -12.46 -20.51
N ARG A 116 -0.82 -12.00 -20.23
CA ARG A 116 -1.94 -12.88 -19.89
C ARG A 116 -2.21 -13.90 -20.98
N LEU A 117 -2.49 -15.13 -20.57
CA LEU A 117 -2.96 -16.21 -21.44
C LEU A 117 -4.47 -16.10 -21.64
N ILE A 118 -4.88 -16.00 -22.90
CA ILE A 118 -6.27 -15.93 -23.34
C ILE A 118 -6.67 -17.29 -23.88
N LEU A 119 -7.77 -17.84 -23.34
CA LEU A 119 -8.28 -19.15 -23.74
C LEU A 119 -8.73 -19.12 -25.21
N LYS A 120 -8.20 -20.07 -25.98
CA LYS A 120 -8.58 -20.31 -27.37
C LYS A 120 -9.57 -21.46 -27.50
N SER A 121 -9.37 -22.54 -26.74
CA SER A 121 -10.26 -23.71 -26.71
C SER A 121 -10.05 -24.54 -25.44
N GLY A 122 -11.05 -25.33 -25.05
CA GLY A 122 -11.04 -26.09 -23.81
C GLY A 122 -11.66 -25.32 -22.64
N GLU A 123 -11.23 -25.60 -21.42
CA GLU A 123 -11.65 -24.91 -20.19
C GLU A 123 -10.43 -24.33 -19.46
N TYR A 124 -10.51 -23.08 -19.04
CA TYR A 124 -9.35 -22.36 -18.50
C TYR A 124 -8.67 -23.10 -17.35
N GLY A 125 -7.34 -23.25 -17.43
CA GLY A 125 -6.51 -23.93 -16.43
C GLY A 125 -6.63 -25.45 -16.40
N LYS A 126 -7.54 -26.07 -17.16
CA LYS A 126 -7.72 -27.53 -17.16
C LYS A 126 -6.87 -28.24 -18.22
N ASP A 127 -6.77 -29.55 -18.08
CA ASP A 127 -6.10 -30.41 -19.05
C ASP A 127 -6.66 -30.21 -20.47
N GLY A 128 -5.76 -30.04 -21.44
CA GLY A 128 -6.08 -29.90 -22.84
C GLY A 128 -6.47 -28.49 -23.30
N ALA A 129 -6.56 -27.51 -22.40
CA ALA A 129 -6.86 -26.14 -22.81
C ALA A 129 -5.71 -25.49 -23.59
N GLU A 130 -6.06 -24.75 -24.64
CA GLU A 130 -5.13 -24.05 -25.51
C GLU A 130 -5.28 -22.54 -25.33
N TYR A 131 -4.15 -21.83 -25.37
CA TYR A 131 -4.07 -20.39 -25.15
C TYR A 131 -3.28 -19.68 -26.24
N VAL A 132 -3.56 -18.39 -26.35
CA VAL A 132 -2.72 -17.40 -27.02
C VAL A 132 -2.33 -16.33 -26.00
N THR A 133 -1.26 -15.59 -26.25
CA THR A 133 -0.92 -14.42 -25.43
C THR A 133 -1.83 -13.24 -25.78
N GLU A 134 -2.11 -12.40 -24.79
CA GLU A 134 -2.96 -11.21 -24.94
C GLU A 134 -2.50 -10.28 -26.06
N LYS A 135 -1.21 -9.91 -26.07
CA LYS A 135 -0.59 -9.37 -27.28
C LYS A 135 -0.30 -10.55 -28.18
N TYR A 136 -1.17 -10.73 -29.18
CA TYR A 136 -1.19 -11.92 -30.02
C TYR A 136 0.21 -12.31 -30.49
N SER A 137 0.60 -13.55 -30.18
CA SER A 137 1.80 -14.20 -30.70
C SER A 137 1.42 -15.49 -31.41
N ASN A 138 2.31 -15.96 -32.29
CA ASN A 138 2.15 -17.25 -32.97
C ASN A 138 2.47 -18.46 -32.07
N ALA A 139 2.81 -18.22 -30.79
CA ALA A 139 3.06 -19.28 -29.83
C ALA A 139 1.77 -20.05 -29.52
N LYS A 140 1.83 -21.38 -29.60
CA LYS A 140 0.74 -22.28 -29.20
C LYS A 140 1.04 -22.78 -27.80
N ILE A 141 0.23 -22.38 -26.84
CA ILE A 141 0.42 -22.73 -25.42
C ILE A 141 -0.70 -23.69 -25.02
N LYS A 142 -0.36 -24.81 -24.38
CA LYS A 142 -1.32 -25.84 -23.98
C LYS A 142 -1.07 -26.29 -22.56
N SER A 143 -2.12 -26.36 -21.74
CA SER A 143 -2.06 -26.95 -20.40
C SER A 143 -2.26 -28.47 -20.45
N ILE A 144 -1.48 -29.20 -19.66
CA ILE A 144 -1.49 -30.67 -19.63
C ILE A 144 -1.64 -31.18 -18.21
N GLY A 145 -2.51 -32.18 -18.05
CA GLY A 145 -2.75 -32.90 -16.80
C GLY A 145 -3.40 -32.04 -15.71
N VAL A 146 -3.39 -32.57 -14.50
CA VAL A 146 -3.84 -31.88 -13.27
C VAL A 146 -2.74 -32.02 -12.23
N ASN A 147 -2.41 -30.92 -11.55
CA ASN A 147 -1.43 -30.95 -10.47
C ASN A 147 -1.91 -31.78 -9.26
N ASN A 148 -0.98 -32.10 -8.37
CA ASN A 148 -1.27 -32.85 -7.13
C ASN A 148 -2.28 -32.13 -6.23
N GLU A 149 -2.31 -30.80 -6.30
CA GLU A 149 -3.24 -29.96 -5.53
C GLU A 149 -4.67 -29.98 -6.10
N GLY A 150 -4.87 -30.42 -7.35
CA GLY A 150 -6.16 -30.44 -8.02
C GLY A 150 -6.67 -29.06 -8.47
N THR A 151 -5.79 -28.06 -8.52
CA THR A 151 -6.15 -26.63 -8.69
C THR A 151 -5.59 -26.00 -9.97
N GLY A 152 -4.88 -26.76 -10.79
CA GLY A 152 -4.29 -26.28 -12.04
C GLY A 152 -3.64 -27.42 -12.82
N PRO A 153 -2.97 -27.11 -13.94
CA PRO A 153 -2.35 -28.13 -14.77
C PRO A 153 -1.10 -28.71 -14.13
N SER A 154 -0.70 -29.91 -14.58
CA SER A 154 0.58 -30.51 -14.19
C SER A 154 1.76 -29.75 -14.79
N TYR A 155 1.67 -29.38 -16.07
CA TYR A 155 2.65 -28.56 -16.80
C TYR A 155 2.01 -27.86 -18.00
N PHE A 156 2.78 -26.99 -18.65
CA PHE A 156 2.42 -26.40 -19.94
C PHE A 156 3.42 -26.80 -21.02
N GLU A 157 2.90 -26.94 -22.24
CA GLU A 157 3.69 -27.08 -23.47
C GLU A 157 3.52 -25.83 -24.31
N VAL A 158 4.64 -25.32 -24.84
CA VAL A 158 4.67 -24.17 -25.73
C VAL A 158 5.34 -24.57 -27.03
N THR A 159 4.69 -24.32 -28.15
CA THR A 159 5.30 -24.46 -29.49
C THR A 159 5.41 -23.08 -30.14
N PHE A 160 6.62 -22.70 -30.51
CA PHE A 160 6.93 -21.40 -31.12
C PHE A 160 6.81 -21.46 -32.65
N GLU A 161 6.84 -20.30 -33.29
CA GLU A 161 6.67 -20.15 -34.74
C GLU A 161 7.81 -20.77 -35.57
N ASP A 162 9.00 -20.86 -35.00
CA ASP A 162 10.17 -21.51 -35.61
C ASP A 162 10.12 -23.05 -35.48
N GLY A 163 9.07 -23.59 -34.87
CA GLY A 163 8.89 -25.02 -34.61
C GLY A 163 9.62 -25.52 -33.38
N SER A 164 10.32 -24.67 -32.63
CA SER A 164 10.88 -25.02 -31.32
C SER A 164 9.77 -25.24 -30.29
N GLN A 165 10.07 -26.05 -29.28
CA GLN A 165 9.14 -26.42 -28.22
C GLN A 165 9.76 -26.16 -26.85
N ALA A 166 8.94 -25.79 -25.88
CA ALA A 166 9.33 -25.65 -24.50
C ALA A 166 8.30 -26.26 -23.54
N TRP A 167 8.78 -26.75 -22.40
CA TRP A 167 7.99 -27.33 -21.33
C TRP A 167 8.18 -26.53 -20.06
N TYR A 168 7.08 -26.25 -19.35
CA TYR A 168 7.05 -25.39 -18.18
C TYR A 168 6.44 -26.12 -16.98
N GLY A 169 7.15 -26.06 -15.85
CA GLY A 169 6.84 -26.71 -14.60
C GLY A 169 7.37 -28.14 -14.55
N ASP A 170 7.14 -28.92 -15.60
CA ASP A 170 7.42 -30.35 -15.63
C ASP A 170 7.42 -30.88 -17.11
N GLU A 171 8.00 -32.06 -17.38
CA GLU A 171 8.07 -32.72 -18.71
C GLU A 171 7.20 -33.99 -18.77
N PRO A 172 6.75 -34.44 -19.96
CA PRO A 172 6.04 -35.70 -20.09
C PRO A 172 6.76 -36.88 -19.40
N PHE A 173 6.04 -37.66 -18.59
CA PHE A 173 6.62 -38.72 -17.75
C PHE A 173 7.50 -39.72 -18.54
N TYR A 174 7.14 -40.02 -19.78
CA TYR A 174 7.91 -40.94 -20.64
C TYR A 174 9.23 -40.37 -21.16
N LEU A 175 9.51 -39.08 -20.94
CA LEU A 175 10.77 -38.41 -21.29
C LEU A 175 11.71 -38.28 -20.08
N ARG A 176 11.31 -38.70 -18.88
CA ARG A 176 12.09 -38.58 -17.65
C ARG A 176 12.43 -39.95 -17.03
N PRO A 177 13.54 -40.06 -16.29
CA PRO A 177 13.78 -41.19 -15.41
C PRO A 177 12.62 -41.35 -14.40
N ILE A 178 12.20 -42.61 -14.14
CA ILE A 178 10.96 -42.95 -13.41
C ILE A 178 10.87 -42.35 -12.00
N ASP A 179 12.02 -41.98 -11.40
CA ASP A 179 12.12 -41.49 -10.01
C ASP A 179 12.48 -39.99 -9.89
N GLU A 180 12.54 -39.26 -11.01
CA GLU A 180 12.98 -37.86 -11.02
C GLU A 180 11.79 -36.89 -11.07
N LYS A 181 11.50 -36.26 -9.93
CA LYS A 181 10.48 -35.22 -9.81
C LYS A 181 11.02 -33.90 -10.40
N SER A 182 10.20 -33.19 -11.17
CA SER A 182 10.52 -31.81 -11.53
C SER A 182 10.26 -30.88 -10.34
N ASP A 183 11.28 -30.14 -9.94
CA ASP A 183 11.19 -29.05 -8.96
C ASP A 183 10.97 -27.68 -9.64
N GLY A 184 10.70 -27.66 -10.95
CA GLY A 184 10.41 -26.45 -11.73
C GLY A 184 9.01 -25.85 -11.48
N ARG A 185 8.14 -26.53 -10.73
CA ARG A 185 6.75 -26.10 -10.48
C ARG A 185 6.53 -25.75 -9.00
N THR A 186 6.09 -24.53 -8.73
CA THR A 186 5.56 -24.10 -7.42
C THR A 186 4.03 -24.00 -7.46
N LEU A 187 3.43 -23.50 -6.38
CA LEU A 187 1.98 -23.22 -6.35
C LEU A 187 1.58 -22.09 -7.30
N ILE A 188 2.51 -21.17 -7.60
CA ILE A 188 2.26 -19.95 -8.39
C ILE A 188 3.06 -19.88 -9.70
N GLU A 189 4.05 -20.75 -9.91
CA GLU A 189 4.94 -20.71 -11.07
C GLU A 189 5.17 -22.07 -11.70
N TYR A 190 5.29 -22.06 -13.02
CA TYR A 190 5.70 -23.17 -13.88
C TYR A 190 6.95 -22.69 -14.64
N ASN A 191 8.13 -22.93 -14.08
CA ASN A 191 9.39 -22.50 -14.66
C ASN A 191 9.76 -23.35 -15.88
N ILE A 192 10.43 -22.79 -16.89
CA ILE A 192 10.91 -23.59 -18.02
C ILE A 192 11.80 -24.72 -17.53
N VAL A 193 11.51 -25.96 -17.92
CA VAL A 193 12.30 -27.15 -17.59
C VAL A 193 13.03 -27.70 -18.81
N LYS A 194 12.53 -27.41 -20.01
CA LYS A 194 13.16 -27.84 -21.26
C LYS A 194 12.82 -26.93 -22.43
N TRP A 195 13.78 -26.77 -23.33
CA TRP A 195 13.60 -26.19 -24.66
C TRP A 195 14.21 -27.12 -25.70
N LYS A 196 13.59 -27.27 -26.87
CA LYS A 196 14.05 -28.12 -27.97
C LYS A 196 13.81 -27.49 -29.32
N ASP A 197 14.80 -27.49 -30.19
CA ASP A 197 14.65 -27.03 -31.57
C ASP A 197 13.99 -28.10 -32.48
N ALA A 198 13.61 -27.70 -33.70
CA ALA A 198 13.02 -28.61 -34.67
C ALA A 198 13.98 -29.71 -35.19
N GLN A 199 15.27 -29.67 -34.83
CA GLN A 199 16.28 -30.68 -35.17
C GLN A 199 16.65 -31.59 -33.98
N GLY A 200 15.97 -31.45 -32.84
CA GLY A 200 16.16 -32.26 -31.65
C GLY A 200 17.31 -31.82 -30.74
N ASN A 201 17.99 -30.69 -31.00
CA ASN A 201 18.92 -30.11 -30.04
C ASN A 201 18.13 -29.52 -28.89
N TYR A 202 18.57 -29.74 -27.65
CA TYR A 202 17.77 -29.39 -26.49
C TYR A 202 18.60 -28.83 -25.34
N ILE A 203 17.91 -28.06 -24.51
CA ILE A 203 18.40 -27.42 -23.28
C ILE A 203 17.49 -27.89 -22.16
N SER A 204 18.09 -28.36 -21.06
CA SER A 204 17.37 -28.77 -19.85
C SER A 204 17.67 -27.81 -18.69
N TYR A 205 16.66 -27.48 -17.91
CA TYR A 205 16.69 -26.52 -16.81
C TYR A 205 16.25 -27.22 -15.54
N ASN A 206 17.14 -27.27 -14.55
CA ASN A 206 16.95 -27.98 -13.30
C ASN A 206 16.87 -26.99 -12.15
N TYR A 207 16.01 -27.28 -11.17
CA TYR A 207 15.70 -26.38 -10.06
C TYR A 207 15.90 -27.11 -8.73
N ILE A 208 16.01 -26.33 -7.66
CA ILE A 208 15.83 -26.79 -6.28
C ILE A 208 14.58 -26.08 -5.76
N GLN A 209 13.66 -26.85 -5.18
CA GLN A 209 12.43 -26.32 -4.61
C GLN A 209 12.33 -26.57 -3.11
N ASN A 210 12.17 -25.50 -2.33
CA ASN A 210 11.94 -25.56 -0.88
C ASN A 210 10.98 -24.43 -0.46
N ASN A 211 10.17 -24.64 0.59
CA ASN A 211 9.26 -23.63 1.14
C ASN A 211 8.38 -22.91 0.08
N ASN A 212 7.84 -23.68 -0.88
CA ASN A 212 7.03 -23.21 -2.01
C ASN A 212 7.75 -22.26 -3.00
N VAL A 213 9.07 -22.11 -2.92
CA VAL A 213 9.90 -21.32 -3.84
C VAL A 213 10.82 -22.26 -4.63
N ALA A 214 10.99 -22.00 -5.91
CA ALA A 214 11.93 -22.72 -6.77
C ALA A 214 13.06 -21.79 -7.24
N VAL A 215 14.30 -22.28 -7.25
CA VAL A 215 15.47 -21.55 -7.76
C VAL A 215 16.23 -22.42 -8.77
N ILE A 216 16.70 -21.82 -9.86
CA ILE A 216 17.46 -22.55 -10.90
C ILE A 216 18.76 -23.08 -10.29
N SER A 217 19.07 -24.35 -10.44
CA SER A 217 20.30 -24.96 -9.93
C SER A 217 21.29 -25.27 -11.05
N ARG A 218 20.79 -25.70 -12.21
CA ARG A 218 21.64 -26.12 -13.33
C ARG A 218 20.93 -26.01 -14.67
N ILE A 219 21.65 -25.56 -15.70
CA ILE A 219 21.19 -25.57 -17.10
C ILE A 219 22.15 -26.42 -17.93
N ASP A 220 21.64 -27.39 -18.68
CA ASP A 220 22.42 -28.33 -19.49
C ASP A 220 22.11 -28.16 -20.97
N TRP A 221 23.14 -28.16 -21.83
CA TRP A 221 22.96 -28.05 -23.28
C TRP A 221 24.06 -28.77 -24.09
N GLY A 222 23.90 -28.77 -25.42
CA GLY A 222 24.78 -29.47 -26.36
C GLY A 222 24.35 -30.91 -26.65
N GLY A 223 23.26 -31.37 -26.05
CA GLY A 223 22.68 -32.68 -26.36
C GLY A 223 21.79 -32.64 -27.61
N ASN A 224 21.53 -33.82 -28.17
CA ASN A 224 20.53 -34.00 -29.23
C ASN A 224 19.68 -35.24 -28.93
N GLU A 225 18.38 -35.02 -28.71
CA GLU A 225 17.43 -36.05 -28.27
C GLU A 225 17.14 -37.07 -29.37
N THR A 226 17.09 -36.62 -30.63
CA THR A 226 16.84 -37.49 -31.79
C THR A 226 18.00 -38.47 -32.03
N ASN A 227 19.24 -38.03 -31.80
CA ASN A 227 20.45 -38.83 -31.95
C ASN A 227 20.89 -39.50 -30.63
N GLY A 228 20.17 -39.30 -29.52
CA GLY A 228 20.50 -39.85 -28.20
C GLY A 228 21.83 -39.32 -27.61
N SER A 229 22.27 -38.14 -28.03
CA SER A 229 23.51 -37.52 -27.53
C SER A 229 23.25 -36.75 -26.24
N SER A 230 24.01 -37.04 -25.19
CA SER A 230 23.91 -36.35 -23.90
C SER A 230 24.45 -34.92 -23.95
N HIS A 231 24.01 -34.08 -23.01
CA HIS A 231 24.62 -32.77 -22.78
C HIS A 231 26.09 -32.89 -22.44
N PHE A 232 26.91 -31.97 -22.97
CA PHE A 232 28.33 -31.87 -22.64
C PHE A 232 28.70 -30.49 -22.09
N ASN A 233 27.81 -29.50 -22.14
CA ASN A 233 27.98 -28.20 -21.51
C ASN A 233 26.94 -28.01 -20.41
N ASN A 234 27.31 -27.31 -19.33
CA ASN A 234 26.36 -26.92 -18.29
C ASN A 234 26.70 -25.59 -17.62
N ILE A 235 25.69 -24.95 -17.03
CA ILE A 235 25.80 -23.81 -16.12
C ILE A 235 25.33 -24.31 -14.76
N VAL A 236 26.12 -24.11 -13.72
CA VAL A 236 25.78 -24.42 -12.33
C VAL A 236 25.62 -23.12 -11.56
N PHE A 237 24.49 -22.98 -10.86
CA PHE A 237 24.17 -21.83 -10.01
C PHE A 237 24.34 -22.25 -8.56
N ASN A 238 25.28 -21.63 -7.86
CA ASN A 238 25.56 -21.93 -6.46
C ASN A 238 24.95 -20.85 -5.56
N TYR A 239 24.31 -21.27 -4.48
CA TYR A 239 23.63 -20.39 -3.54
C TYR A 239 24.28 -20.42 -2.17
N GLN A 240 24.26 -19.27 -1.51
CA GLN A 240 24.41 -19.15 -0.07
C GLN A 240 23.06 -18.81 0.55
N GLU A 241 22.96 -18.95 1.87
CA GLU A 241 21.75 -18.54 2.59
C GLU A 241 21.71 -17.01 2.68
N ARG A 242 20.53 -16.42 2.50
CA ARG A 242 20.30 -15.00 2.76
C ARG A 242 20.41 -14.73 4.24
N ASP A 243 21.02 -13.59 4.57
CA ASP A 243 20.98 -13.07 5.95
C ASP A 243 19.55 -12.66 6.32
N LEU A 244 18.83 -12.10 5.33
CA LEU A 244 17.43 -11.73 5.39
C LEU A 244 16.56 -12.64 4.51
N LYS A 245 15.75 -13.49 5.13
CA LYS A 245 14.82 -14.39 4.44
C LYS A 245 13.49 -13.68 4.23
N GLU A 246 13.08 -13.55 2.98
CA GLU A 246 11.79 -12.94 2.64
C GLU A 246 10.69 -13.98 2.76
N THR A 247 9.65 -13.62 3.50
CA THR A 247 8.46 -14.42 3.69
C THR A 247 7.27 -13.69 3.09
N SER A 248 6.47 -14.39 2.30
CA SER A 248 5.21 -13.87 1.79
C SER A 248 4.12 -14.93 1.87
N TYR A 249 2.86 -14.48 1.77
CA TYR A 249 1.70 -15.36 1.78
C TYR A 249 0.84 -15.16 0.53
N VAL A 250 0.42 -16.26 -0.08
CA VAL A 250 -0.59 -16.28 -1.17
C VAL A 250 -1.71 -17.22 -0.77
N SER A 251 -2.94 -16.70 -0.64
CA SER A 251 -4.13 -17.47 -0.24
C SER A 251 -3.92 -18.29 1.07
N GLY A 252 -3.16 -17.73 2.03
CA GLY A 252 -2.79 -18.39 3.29
C GLY A 252 -1.65 -19.41 3.20
N LYS A 253 -1.02 -19.59 2.03
CA LYS A 253 0.17 -20.44 1.86
C LYS A 253 1.43 -19.62 1.97
N LYS A 254 2.34 -20.06 2.84
CA LYS A 254 3.63 -19.43 3.11
C LYS A 254 4.67 -19.73 2.04
N PHE A 255 5.39 -18.70 1.60
CA PHE A 255 6.53 -18.77 0.69
C PHE A 255 7.74 -18.18 1.41
N VAL A 256 8.90 -18.85 1.34
CA VAL A 256 10.13 -18.36 1.99
C VAL A 256 11.30 -18.42 1.02
N GLN A 257 11.77 -17.26 0.58
CA GLN A 257 12.99 -17.13 -0.21
C GLN A 257 14.20 -16.99 0.72
N SER A 258 15.07 -18.00 0.69
CA SER A 258 16.26 -18.08 1.54
C SER A 258 17.57 -18.21 0.76
N ASN A 259 17.53 -18.34 -0.57
CA ASN A 259 18.70 -18.53 -1.40
C ASN A 259 19.19 -17.20 -1.99
N LEU A 260 20.50 -16.97 -1.94
CA LEU A 260 21.19 -15.86 -2.57
C LEU A 260 22.28 -16.39 -3.49
N LEU A 261 22.26 -15.99 -4.76
CA LEU A 261 23.23 -16.46 -5.74
C LEU A 261 24.66 -16.04 -5.36
N SER A 262 25.55 -17.00 -5.13
CA SER A 262 26.95 -16.75 -4.77
C SER A 262 27.89 -16.81 -5.97
N SER A 263 27.63 -17.75 -6.89
CA SER A 263 28.43 -17.90 -8.10
C SER A 263 27.69 -18.62 -9.22
N ILE A 264 28.15 -18.37 -10.45
CA ILE A 264 27.74 -19.06 -11.66
C ILE A 264 28.97 -19.72 -12.27
N VAL A 265 28.95 -21.04 -12.46
CA VAL A 265 30.05 -21.80 -13.07
C VAL A 265 29.58 -22.37 -14.41
N VAL A 266 30.27 -22.02 -15.48
CA VAL A 266 30.02 -22.53 -16.83
C VAL A 266 31.04 -23.61 -17.14
N ASN A 267 30.59 -24.80 -17.47
CA ASN A 267 31.44 -25.94 -17.80
C ASN A 267 31.25 -26.41 -19.24
N SER A 268 32.32 -26.92 -19.84
CA SER A 268 32.32 -27.61 -21.11
C SER A 268 33.11 -28.92 -21.01
N ASN A 269 32.51 -30.01 -21.48
CA ASN A 269 33.07 -31.37 -21.40
C ASN A 269 33.57 -31.73 -20.00
N GLY A 270 32.81 -31.33 -18.97
CA GLY A 270 33.11 -31.59 -17.56
C GLY A 270 34.19 -30.70 -16.93
N SER A 271 34.76 -29.74 -17.68
CA SER A 271 35.78 -28.79 -17.18
C SER A 271 35.26 -27.36 -17.15
N GLN A 272 35.75 -26.52 -16.24
CA GLN A 272 35.38 -25.11 -16.15
C GLN A 272 35.79 -24.36 -17.42
N PHE A 273 34.84 -23.61 -17.98
CA PHE A 273 35.07 -22.64 -19.05
C PHE A 273 35.22 -21.23 -18.46
N LYS A 274 34.26 -20.83 -17.62
CA LYS A 274 34.20 -19.54 -16.94
C LYS A 274 33.53 -19.69 -15.57
N LYS A 275 33.88 -18.82 -14.62
CA LYS A 275 33.21 -18.71 -13.33
C LYS A 275 32.97 -17.23 -13.01
N TYR A 276 31.81 -16.92 -12.44
CA TYR A 276 31.44 -15.58 -12.00
C TYR A 276 31.15 -15.63 -10.50
N VAL A 277 31.88 -14.86 -9.71
CA VAL A 277 31.68 -14.77 -8.25
C VAL A 277 31.02 -13.45 -7.93
N ILE A 278 29.97 -13.50 -7.11
CA ILE A 278 29.21 -12.34 -6.67
C ILE A 278 29.51 -12.08 -5.20
N ASN A 279 30.10 -10.92 -4.91
CA ASN A 279 30.38 -10.48 -3.55
C ASN A 279 29.34 -9.45 -3.13
N TYR A 280 28.92 -9.50 -1.88
CA TYR A 280 27.86 -8.67 -1.33
C TYR A 280 28.39 -7.72 -0.27
N LYS A 281 27.82 -6.51 -0.23
CA LYS A 281 27.82 -5.68 0.97
C LYS A 281 26.43 -5.75 1.61
N TYR A 282 26.40 -5.59 2.92
CA TYR A 282 25.16 -5.38 3.66
C TYR A 282 25.00 -3.88 3.93
N ASN A 283 23.76 -3.43 3.94
CA ASN A 283 23.42 -2.22 4.66
C ASN A 283 23.30 -2.58 6.15
N SER A 284 23.98 -1.84 7.03
CA SER A 284 23.98 -2.09 8.48
C SER A 284 22.58 -2.03 9.09
N ASP A 285 21.67 -1.29 8.45
CA ASP A 285 20.40 -0.90 9.05
C ASP A 285 19.30 -1.92 8.71
N ASN A 286 19.29 -2.47 7.49
CA ASN A 286 18.21 -3.37 7.03
C ASN A 286 18.69 -4.77 6.60
N LYS A 287 20.00 -5.08 6.65
CA LYS A 287 20.61 -6.38 6.30
C LYS A 287 20.32 -6.89 4.88
N TYR A 288 19.71 -6.10 4.01
CA TYR A 288 19.62 -6.45 2.60
C TYR A 288 21.02 -6.55 2.01
N GLN A 289 21.21 -7.58 1.18
CA GLN A 289 22.47 -7.89 0.54
C GLN A 289 22.48 -7.25 -0.86
N PHE A 290 23.35 -6.27 -1.04
CA PHE A 290 23.56 -5.54 -2.29
C PHE A 290 24.84 -6.05 -2.95
N VAL A 291 24.83 -6.31 -4.26
CA VAL A 291 26.01 -6.81 -4.97
C VAL A 291 27.11 -5.76 -4.94
N GLN A 292 28.16 -5.97 -4.17
CA GLN A 292 29.33 -5.09 -4.09
C GLN A 292 30.24 -5.26 -5.31
N SER A 293 30.43 -6.49 -5.78
CA SER A 293 31.20 -6.75 -6.99
C SER A 293 30.83 -8.05 -7.67
N VAL A 294 31.07 -8.10 -8.97
CA VAL A 294 31.06 -9.34 -9.76
C VAL A 294 32.44 -9.52 -10.38
N GLN A 295 33.02 -10.71 -10.21
CA GLN A 295 34.34 -11.02 -10.75
C GLN A 295 34.27 -12.27 -11.63
N GLU A 296 34.73 -12.14 -12.87
CA GLU A 296 34.91 -13.25 -13.80
C GLU A 296 36.24 -13.97 -13.58
N PHE A 297 36.25 -15.29 -13.75
CA PHE A 297 37.43 -16.17 -13.71
C PHE A 297 37.46 -17.04 -14.97
N ASN A 298 38.66 -17.31 -15.48
CA ASN A 298 38.88 -18.17 -16.64
C ASN A 298 38.84 -19.68 -16.27
N ALA A 299 39.18 -20.54 -17.23
CA ALA A 299 39.18 -22.01 -17.07
C ALA A 299 40.18 -22.55 -16.01
N VAL A 300 41.17 -21.75 -15.60
CA VAL A 300 42.21 -22.12 -14.63
C VAL A 300 42.14 -21.30 -13.34
N ASP A 301 40.98 -20.69 -13.06
CA ASP A 301 40.71 -19.88 -11.87
C ASP A 301 41.57 -18.60 -11.73
N GLU A 302 42.08 -18.07 -12.83
CA GLU A 302 42.68 -16.73 -12.84
C GLU A 302 41.57 -15.69 -13.00
N GLY A 303 41.53 -14.72 -12.08
CA GLY A 303 40.50 -13.69 -12.02
C GLY A 303 40.76 -12.49 -12.93
N ALA A 304 39.71 -12.02 -13.59
CA ALA A 304 39.62 -10.72 -14.22
C ALA A 304 39.59 -9.59 -13.18
N ASN A 305 39.72 -8.34 -13.64
CA ASN A 305 39.37 -7.20 -12.79
C ASN A 305 37.85 -7.25 -12.50
N PRO A 306 37.43 -7.12 -11.22
CA PRO A 306 36.02 -7.13 -10.86
C PRO A 306 35.32 -5.86 -11.33
N VAL A 307 34.03 -5.97 -11.65
CA VAL A 307 33.14 -4.80 -11.69
C VAL A 307 32.61 -4.54 -10.28
N THR A 308 32.76 -3.31 -9.79
CA THR A 308 32.35 -2.90 -8.44
C THR A 308 31.16 -1.96 -8.50
N PHE A 309 30.24 -2.10 -7.56
CA PHE A 309 29.03 -1.28 -7.44
C PHE A 309 29.01 -0.57 -6.09
N SER A 310 28.76 0.73 -6.14
CA SER A 310 28.48 1.56 -4.98
C SER A 310 27.00 1.89 -4.96
N TYR A 311 26.39 1.74 -3.79
CA TYR A 311 24.99 2.10 -3.54
C TYR A 311 25.01 3.22 -2.52
N GLU A 312 24.11 4.19 -2.70
CA GLU A 312 23.80 5.15 -1.66
C GLU A 312 23.28 4.37 -0.46
N ASP A 313 24.00 4.44 0.65
CA ASP A 313 23.42 4.05 1.92
C ASP A 313 22.36 5.11 2.24
N PRO A 314 21.19 4.74 2.79
CA PRO A 314 20.19 5.72 3.18
C PRO A 314 20.86 6.74 4.08
N ALA A 315 21.01 7.97 3.58
CA ALA A 315 21.50 9.03 4.42
C ALA A 315 20.47 9.18 5.54
N VAL A 316 20.89 8.93 6.77
CA VAL A 316 20.17 9.40 7.95
C VAL A 316 20.26 10.92 7.89
N GLU A 317 19.44 11.53 7.04
CA GLU A 317 19.24 12.97 7.10
C GLU A 317 18.68 13.24 8.49
N THR A 318 19.29 14.19 9.18
CA THR A 318 18.71 14.72 10.40
C THR A 318 17.32 15.24 10.05
N TRP A 319 16.27 14.61 10.56
CA TRP A 319 14.89 15.11 10.53
C TRP A 319 14.87 16.64 10.63
N LYS A 320 14.34 17.29 9.59
CA LYS A 320 14.26 18.74 9.48
C LYS A 320 12.91 19.19 10.05
N GLU A 321 12.94 20.12 11.00
CA GLU A 321 11.72 20.78 11.46
C GLU A 321 11.34 21.85 10.43
N SER A 322 10.09 21.82 9.96
CA SER A 322 9.49 22.95 9.24
C SER A 322 8.39 23.60 10.07
N ARG A 323 8.36 24.93 10.05
CA ARG A 323 7.38 25.75 10.79
C ARG A 323 6.65 26.65 9.82
N ILE A 324 5.38 26.36 9.57
CA ILE A 324 4.48 27.28 8.88
C ILE A 324 3.89 28.22 9.93
N LYS A 325 4.49 29.42 10.06
CA LYS A 325 4.18 30.37 11.14
C LYS A 325 2.78 30.98 11.09
N ASP A 326 2.08 30.85 9.96
CA ASP A 326 0.83 31.58 9.67
C ASP A 326 -0.43 30.69 9.71
N VAL A 327 -0.28 29.38 9.92
CA VAL A 327 -1.40 28.47 10.13
C VAL A 327 -1.64 28.43 11.64
N GLY A 328 -2.46 29.34 12.16
CA GLY A 328 -2.86 29.30 13.59
C GLY A 328 -3.53 27.96 13.96
N ASP A 329 -3.93 27.79 15.24
CA ASP A 329 -4.54 26.57 15.81
C ASP A 329 -5.80 26.01 15.09
N LYS A 330 -6.17 26.58 13.95
CA LYS A 330 -7.26 26.12 13.08
C LYS A 330 -6.76 24.98 12.19
N LYS A 331 -6.85 23.75 12.71
CA LYS A 331 -6.92 22.52 11.88
C LYS A 331 -8.10 22.54 10.90
N ASP A 332 -9.05 23.46 11.09
CA ASP A 332 -10.19 23.66 10.23
C ASP A 332 -9.77 24.28 8.88
N ASN A 333 -10.10 23.62 7.77
CA ASN A 333 -9.82 24.04 6.39
C ASN A 333 -8.34 23.95 5.96
N THR A 334 -7.71 22.80 6.17
CA THR A 334 -6.40 22.46 5.61
C THR A 334 -6.42 21.11 4.91
N LEU A 335 -5.75 20.98 3.76
CA LEU A 335 -5.54 19.73 3.05
C LEU A 335 -4.05 19.53 2.76
N TYR A 336 -3.60 18.29 2.81
CA TYR A 336 -2.21 17.91 2.52
C TYR A 336 -2.19 17.00 1.30
N GLY A 337 -1.24 17.21 0.39
CA GLY A 337 -1.12 16.40 -0.81
C GLY A 337 -0.07 16.95 -1.77
N ASP A 338 0.25 16.21 -2.82
CA ASP A 338 1.09 16.71 -3.92
C ASP A 338 0.20 17.42 -4.95
N PHE A 339 -0.08 18.71 -4.75
CA PHE A 339 -1.01 19.44 -5.62
C PHE A 339 -0.35 20.00 -6.88
N ASN A 340 0.97 20.16 -6.86
CA ASN A 340 1.73 20.73 -7.97
C ASN A 340 2.40 19.64 -8.85
N GLY A 341 2.45 18.38 -8.41
CA GLY A 341 2.99 17.23 -9.13
C GLY A 341 4.51 17.09 -9.06
N ASP A 342 5.17 17.65 -8.05
CA ASP A 342 6.63 17.58 -7.88
C ASP A 342 7.08 16.43 -6.98
N GLY A 343 6.14 15.60 -6.52
CA GLY A 343 6.38 14.44 -5.66
C GLY A 343 6.56 14.80 -4.18
N LYS A 344 6.38 16.06 -3.78
CA LYS A 344 6.51 16.52 -2.41
C LYS A 344 5.17 16.92 -1.82
N VAL A 345 5.09 16.86 -0.50
CA VAL A 345 3.87 17.25 0.22
C VAL A 345 3.74 18.77 0.21
N ASP A 346 2.60 19.23 -0.29
CA ASP A 346 2.11 20.60 -0.19
C ASP A 346 1.02 20.70 0.89
N LEU A 347 0.75 21.93 1.34
CA LEU A 347 -0.40 22.28 2.18
C LEU A 347 -1.29 23.27 1.44
N LEU A 348 -2.57 22.95 1.36
CA LEU A 348 -3.62 23.84 0.89
C LEU A 348 -4.41 24.34 2.10
N THR A 349 -4.55 25.66 2.25
CA THR A 349 -5.27 26.22 3.41
C THR A 349 -6.05 27.48 3.03
N LYS A 350 -7.17 27.67 3.72
CA LYS A 350 -8.01 28.85 3.56
C LYS A 350 -7.65 29.91 4.60
N GLU A 351 -7.41 31.12 4.13
CA GLU A 351 -7.20 32.31 4.95
C GLU A 351 -8.31 33.34 4.68
N ASN A 352 -8.62 34.20 5.65
CA ASN A 352 -9.58 35.31 5.50
C ASN A 352 -10.95 34.92 4.88
N TYR A 353 -11.50 33.76 5.27
CA TYR A 353 -12.81 33.22 4.88
C TYR A 353 -13.02 32.76 3.43
N GLU A 354 -12.27 33.25 2.44
CA GLU A 354 -12.45 32.87 1.02
C GLU A 354 -11.14 32.66 0.25
N ASP A 355 -10.01 33.19 0.74
CA ASP A 355 -8.74 33.15 0.02
C ASP A 355 -8.03 31.81 0.21
N LEU A 356 -7.73 31.12 -0.88
CA LEU A 356 -7.06 29.83 -0.86
C LEU A 356 -5.57 29.98 -1.17
N TYR A 357 -4.73 29.39 -0.32
CA TYR A 357 -3.28 29.42 -0.45
C TYR A 357 -2.68 28.02 -0.54
N LEU A 358 -1.71 27.88 -1.44
CA LEU A 358 -0.81 26.73 -1.53
C LEU A 358 0.51 27.06 -0.87
N TYR A 359 0.93 26.24 0.10
CA TYR A 359 2.27 26.22 0.66
C TYR A 359 3.01 25.04 0.05
N LYS A 360 3.96 25.34 -0.84
CA LYS A 360 4.73 24.31 -1.52
C LYS A 360 5.88 23.80 -0.67
N ASP A 361 6.20 22.52 -0.81
CA ASP A 361 7.32 21.86 -0.14
C ASP A 361 7.28 22.15 1.37
N ILE A 362 6.22 21.73 2.06
CA ILE A 362 5.98 22.18 3.44
C ILE A 362 7.07 21.78 4.42
N PHE A 363 7.90 20.79 4.08
CA PHE A 363 9.05 20.35 4.87
C PHE A 363 10.37 21.06 4.52
N SER A 364 10.36 21.97 3.53
CA SER A 364 11.51 22.82 3.22
C SER A 364 11.72 23.88 4.30
N ALA A 365 12.94 24.43 4.39
CA ALA A 365 13.28 25.45 5.38
C ALA A 365 12.44 26.74 5.23
N ASN A 366 11.92 27.01 4.03
CA ASN A 366 11.09 28.18 3.71
C ASN A 366 10.03 27.79 2.67
N PRO A 367 8.89 27.21 3.09
CA PRO A 367 7.84 26.81 2.14
C PRO A 367 7.27 28.03 1.42
N ILE A 368 7.02 27.88 0.11
CA ILE A 368 6.57 28.97 -0.74
C ILE A 368 5.06 29.11 -0.65
N LYS A 369 4.58 30.24 -0.10
CA LYS A 369 3.16 30.60 -0.05
C LYS A 369 2.70 31.23 -1.36
N THR A 370 1.69 30.65 -1.99
CA THR A 370 1.12 31.09 -3.27
C THR A 370 -0.39 31.27 -3.14
N PHE A 371 -0.91 32.45 -3.52
CA PHE A 371 -2.35 32.69 -3.60
C PHE A 371 -2.93 32.04 -4.86
N LEU A 372 -3.96 31.21 -4.70
CA LEU A 372 -4.58 30.47 -5.80
C LEU A 372 -5.88 31.12 -6.31
N GLY A 373 -6.51 31.96 -5.50
CA GLY A 373 -7.82 32.54 -5.78
C GLY A 373 -8.80 32.32 -4.64
N LYS A 374 -10.10 32.50 -4.95
CA LYS A 374 -11.18 32.42 -3.97
C LYS A 374 -12.01 31.15 -4.15
N VAL A 375 -12.14 30.36 -3.08
CA VAL A 375 -12.99 29.16 -3.05
C VAL A 375 -13.87 29.20 -1.80
N ILE A 376 -15.09 29.68 -1.98
CA ILE A 376 -16.03 29.93 -0.88
C ILE A 376 -16.36 28.64 -0.13
N ASP A 377 -16.59 27.55 -0.86
CA ASP A 377 -17.00 26.24 -0.31
C ASP A 377 -15.83 25.38 0.20
N PHE A 378 -14.62 25.93 0.29
CA PHE A 378 -13.52 25.26 0.96
C PHE A 378 -13.78 25.27 2.48
N THR A 379 -14.33 24.15 2.96
CA THR A 379 -14.71 23.92 4.37
C THR A 379 -13.97 22.69 4.92
N ASN A 380 -14.25 22.31 6.17
CA ASN A 380 -13.79 21.04 6.77
C ASN A 380 -14.27 19.78 6.04
N ASP A 381 -15.19 19.93 5.08
CA ASP A 381 -15.71 18.86 4.25
C ASP A 381 -14.87 18.64 2.99
N ALA A 382 -13.90 19.52 2.70
CA ALA A 382 -13.01 19.37 1.56
C ALA A 382 -12.10 18.14 1.72
N THR A 383 -11.68 17.55 0.61
CA THR A 383 -10.87 16.32 0.61
C THR A 383 -9.90 16.31 -0.56
N THR A 384 -8.65 15.90 -0.32
CA THR A 384 -7.67 15.63 -1.36
C THR A 384 -8.08 14.42 -2.18
N PHE A 385 -7.87 14.46 -3.49
CA PHE A 385 -8.46 13.48 -4.39
C PHE A 385 -7.61 13.23 -5.64
N THR A 386 -7.55 12.00 -6.12
CA THR A 386 -6.99 11.69 -7.44
C THR A 386 -7.92 12.25 -8.52
N ILE A 387 -7.48 13.29 -9.23
CA ILE A 387 -8.36 14.05 -10.12
C ILE A 387 -8.14 13.75 -11.60
N LYS A 388 -9.23 13.69 -12.37
CA LYS A 388 -9.20 13.66 -13.83
C LYS A 388 -9.40 15.04 -14.43
N ASN A 389 -8.72 15.31 -15.54
CA ASN A 389 -8.99 16.50 -16.34
C ASN A 389 -10.25 16.34 -17.21
N SER A 390 -10.65 17.41 -17.90
CA SER A 390 -11.77 17.41 -18.85
C SER A 390 -11.63 16.42 -20.01
N SER A 391 -10.43 15.90 -20.28
CA SER A 391 -10.15 14.89 -21.30
C SER A 391 -10.26 13.45 -20.74
N ASN A 392 -10.72 13.28 -19.50
CA ASN A 392 -10.80 12.00 -18.79
C ASN A 392 -9.43 11.35 -18.49
N GLU A 393 -8.37 12.16 -18.43
CA GLU A 393 -7.02 11.71 -18.08
C GLU A 393 -6.78 11.91 -16.59
N VAL A 394 -6.32 10.87 -15.88
CA VAL A 394 -5.88 10.98 -14.49
C VAL A 394 -4.63 11.85 -14.43
N LEU A 395 -4.65 12.89 -13.61
CA LEU A 395 -3.51 13.79 -13.45
C LEU A 395 -2.42 13.11 -12.61
N PRO A 396 -1.13 13.34 -12.91
CA PRO A 396 -0.01 12.80 -12.13
C PRO A 396 0.22 13.55 -10.81
N ARG A 397 -0.84 14.14 -10.25
CA ARG A 397 -0.85 14.99 -9.06
C ARG A 397 -2.24 14.99 -8.46
N GLN A 398 -2.34 15.35 -7.19
CA GLN A 398 -3.61 15.41 -6.49
C GLN A 398 -4.37 16.71 -6.81
N GLY A 399 -5.69 16.58 -6.89
CA GLY A 399 -6.61 17.69 -6.81
C GLY A 399 -7.29 17.72 -5.44
N PHE A 400 -8.35 18.50 -5.35
CA PHE A 400 -9.23 18.48 -4.19
C PHE A 400 -10.68 18.66 -4.61
N VAL A 401 -11.58 18.11 -3.80
CA VAL A 401 -13.02 18.25 -3.95
C VAL A 401 -13.56 19.12 -2.83
N VAL A 402 -14.48 20.01 -3.18
CA VAL A 402 -15.29 20.79 -2.23
C VAL A 402 -16.77 20.51 -2.45
N MET A 403 -17.56 20.77 -1.42
CA MET A 403 -19.00 20.53 -1.45
C MET A 403 -19.78 21.78 -1.10
N GLY A 404 -20.65 22.20 -2.02
CA GLY A 404 -21.60 23.29 -1.86
C GLY A 404 -23.03 22.79 -1.74
N ARG A 405 -23.95 23.71 -1.42
CA ARG A 405 -25.40 23.43 -1.38
C ARG A 405 -26.14 24.34 -2.35
N LYS A 406 -27.07 23.77 -3.12
CA LYS A 406 -27.95 24.50 -4.03
C LYS A 406 -29.40 24.25 -3.65
N SER A 407 -30.19 25.31 -3.50
CA SER A 407 -31.61 25.21 -3.19
C SER A 407 -32.34 24.33 -4.20
N ASP A 408 -33.19 23.43 -3.71
CA ASP A 408 -34.10 22.61 -4.51
C ASP A 408 -35.54 23.16 -4.58
N GLY A 409 -35.77 24.32 -3.94
CA GLY A 409 -37.05 25.01 -3.90
C GLY A 409 -37.85 24.77 -2.61
N THR A 410 -37.40 23.88 -1.72
CA THR A 410 -37.96 23.74 -0.37
C THR A 410 -37.54 24.91 0.53
N THR A 411 -38.35 25.22 1.54
CA THR A 411 -38.14 26.36 2.44
C THR A 411 -38.46 26.00 3.89
N GLY A 412 -37.96 26.81 4.83
CA GLY A 412 -38.17 26.62 6.26
C GLY A 412 -37.13 25.71 6.93
N GLU A 413 -37.41 25.31 8.17
CA GLU A 413 -36.46 24.57 9.03
C GLU A 413 -36.04 23.20 8.48
N PHE A 414 -36.92 22.59 7.67
CA PHE A 414 -36.78 21.28 7.04
C PHE A 414 -36.51 21.40 5.54
N ALA A 415 -35.92 22.52 5.09
CA ALA A 415 -35.49 22.69 3.70
C ALA A 415 -34.33 21.74 3.35
N THR A 416 -34.49 21.05 2.25
CA THR A 416 -33.50 20.18 1.61
C THR A 416 -32.72 20.96 0.54
N HIS A 417 -31.54 20.46 0.17
CA HIS A 417 -30.70 21.12 -0.82
C HIS A 417 -30.06 20.06 -1.72
N HIS A 418 -29.93 20.37 -3.02
CA HIS A 418 -29.04 19.60 -3.87
C HIS A 418 -27.60 19.79 -3.39
N LEU A 419 -26.84 18.69 -3.38
CA LEU A 419 -25.41 18.73 -3.09
C LEU A 419 -24.66 19.06 -4.37
N VAL A 420 -23.76 20.03 -4.32
CA VAL A 420 -22.89 20.40 -5.44
C VAL A 420 -21.49 19.91 -5.13
N VAL A 421 -20.95 19.00 -5.95
CA VAL A 421 -19.61 18.45 -5.80
C VAL A 421 -18.72 19.08 -6.87
N THR A 422 -17.67 19.79 -6.46
CA THR A 422 -16.78 20.49 -7.38
C THR A 422 -15.33 20.04 -7.19
N GLY A 423 -14.72 19.56 -8.25
CA GLY A 423 -13.33 19.13 -8.28
C GLY A 423 -12.42 20.22 -8.86
N TYR A 424 -11.31 20.46 -8.17
CA TYR A 424 -10.29 21.42 -8.58
C TYR A 424 -8.91 20.76 -8.70
N SER A 425 -8.13 21.21 -9.69
CA SER A 425 -6.71 20.94 -9.80
C SER A 425 -5.91 22.25 -9.78
N ILE A 426 -4.60 22.16 -9.54
CA ILE A 426 -3.69 23.30 -9.64
C ILE A 426 -2.73 23.05 -10.81
N THR A 427 -2.48 24.04 -11.66
CA THR A 427 -1.50 23.90 -12.74
C THR A 427 -0.06 23.94 -12.19
N PRO A 428 0.83 22.98 -12.53
CA PRO A 428 2.18 22.91 -11.98
C PRO A 428 3.01 24.19 -12.18
N ASP A 429 2.99 24.74 -13.40
CA ASP A 429 3.85 25.85 -13.80
C ASP A 429 3.31 27.23 -13.39
N THR A 430 1.98 27.39 -13.42
CA THR A 430 1.34 28.71 -13.23
C THR A 430 0.62 28.86 -11.91
N ASN A 431 0.48 27.78 -11.12
CA ASN A 431 -0.26 27.74 -9.86
C ASN A 431 -1.69 28.28 -9.97
N GLN A 432 -2.29 28.13 -11.15
CA GLN A 432 -3.67 28.52 -11.39
C GLN A 432 -4.60 27.39 -10.98
N LEU A 433 -5.64 27.77 -10.25
CA LEU A 433 -6.75 26.89 -9.91
C LEU A 433 -7.60 26.60 -11.16
N VAL A 434 -7.83 25.33 -11.44
CA VAL A 434 -8.65 24.85 -12.57
C VAL A 434 -9.83 24.08 -12.00
N LYS A 435 -11.06 24.49 -12.36
CA LYS A 435 -12.27 23.72 -12.06
C LYS A 435 -12.42 22.62 -13.11
N GLU A 436 -12.12 21.38 -12.73
CA GLU A 436 -12.15 20.23 -13.65
C GLU A 436 -13.58 19.75 -13.88
N PHE A 437 -14.39 19.70 -12.82
CA PHE A 437 -15.80 19.32 -12.92
C PHE A 437 -16.65 19.98 -11.83
N GLU A 438 -17.95 20.08 -12.11
CA GLU A 438 -18.98 20.44 -11.15
C GLU A 438 -20.21 19.57 -11.43
N LYS A 439 -20.64 18.83 -10.41
CA LYS A 439 -21.75 17.88 -10.52
C LYS A 439 -22.79 18.17 -9.44
N ILE A 440 -24.06 17.96 -9.78
CA ILE A 440 -25.17 18.19 -8.87
C ILE A 440 -25.77 16.83 -8.50
N PHE A 441 -25.80 16.53 -7.21
CA PHE A 441 -26.44 15.36 -6.64
C PHE A 441 -27.81 15.76 -6.06
N PRO A 442 -28.93 15.24 -6.60
CA PRO A 442 -30.28 15.58 -6.14
C PRO A 442 -30.49 15.31 -4.64
N SER A 443 -31.32 16.13 -3.99
CA SER A 443 -31.56 16.06 -2.55
C SER A 443 -32.32 14.82 -2.15
N ASP A 444 -33.33 14.45 -2.93
CA ASP A 444 -34.19 13.27 -2.73
C ASP A 444 -33.42 11.93 -2.73
N MET A 445 -32.19 11.91 -3.24
CA MET A 445 -31.33 10.73 -3.25
C MET A 445 -30.55 10.51 -1.95
N TYR A 446 -30.22 11.56 -1.19
CA TYR A 446 -29.45 11.42 0.07
C TYR A 446 -30.12 12.06 1.28
N ASP A 447 -30.87 13.13 1.11
CA ASP A 447 -31.44 13.93 2.18
C ASP A 447 -32.78 13.30 2.59
N ARG A 448 -32.85 12.84 3.84
CA ARG A 448 -34.06 12.22 4.41
C ARG A 448 -34.85 13.21 5.27
N THR A 449 -34.49 14.49 5.21
CA THR A 449 -35.15 15.53 5.99
C THR A 449 -36.65 15.52 5.72
N LYS A 450 -37.41 15.40 6.80
CA LYS A 450 -38.87 15.34 6.77
C LYS A 450 -39.41 16.01 8.01
N GLY A 451 -40.09 17.14 7.80
CA GLY A 451 -40.85 17.80 8.84
C GLY A 451 -42.16 17.07 9.18
N LEU A 452 -42.90 17.61 10.13
CA LEU A 452 -44.22 17.11 10.50
C LEU A 452 -45.21 17.24 9.33
N SER A 453 -46.14 16.28 9.23
CA SER A 453 -47.27 16.38 8.32
C SER A 453 -48.18 17.56 8.69
N GLU A 454 -49.01 18.05 7.77
CA GLU A 454 -49.96 19.13 8.07
C GLU A 454 -50.94 18.74 9.18
N SER A 455 -51.38 17.47 9.21
CA SER A 455 -52.22 16.94 10.29
C SER A 455 -51.52 16.93 11.64
N ASP A 456 -50.22 16.57 11.65
CA ASP A 456 -49.41 16.56 12.86
C ASP A 456 -49.19 18.00 13.38
N LYS A 457 -48.87 18.95 12.49
CA LYS A 457 -48.76 20.37 12.84
C LYS A 457 -50.06 20.91 13.42
N ALA A 458 -51.19 20.61 12.78
CA ALA A 458 -52.51 21.03 13.26
C ALA A 458 -52.86 20.42 14.62
N LEU A 459 -52.44 19.18 14.89
CA LEU A 459 -52.63 18.54 16.21
C LEU A 459 -51.80 19.22 17.30
N LEU A 460 -50.53 19.54 17.03
CA LEU A 460 -49.68 20.31 17.96
C LEU A 460 -50.27 21.70 18.23
N GLU A 461 -50.65 22.43 17.19
CA GLU A 461 -51.29 23.75 17.31
C GLU A 461 -52.60 23.68 18.13
N CYS A 462 -53.38 22.60 17.96
CA CYS A 462 -54.61 22.36 18.74
C CYS A 462 -54.34 22.25 20.25
N TRP A 463 -53.22 21.64 20.64
CA TRP A 463 -52.86 21.41 22.04
C TRP A 463 -52.10 22.58 22.67
N ASP A 464 -51.31 23.32 21.90
CA ASP A 464 -50.58 24.51 22.37
C ASP A 464 -51.51 25.70 22.62
N GLU A 465 -52.56 25.89 21.79
CA GLU A 465 -53.58 26.93 21.95
C GLU A 465 -55.03 26.37 21.84
N PRO A 466 -55.60 25.78 22.91
CA PRO A 466 -56.94 25.21 22.86
C PRO A 466 -58.01 26.31 22.63
N ARG A 467 -58.55 26.39 21.41
CA ARG A 467 -59.62 27.33 21.08
C ARG A 467 -60.97 26.84 21.63
N PRO A 468 -61.82 27.71 22.22
CA PRO A 468 -63.15 27.32 22.67
C PRO A 468 -63.99 26.76 21.49
N GLY A 469 -64.39 25.49 21.57
CA GLY A 469 -65.16 24.80 20.53
C GLY A 469 -64.33 24.01 19.51
N SER A 470 -63.00 23.89 19.68
CA SER A 470 -62.18 22.98 18.87
C SER A 470 -62.42 21.51 19.22
N SER A 471 -62.44 20.64 18.22
CA SER A 471 -62.56 19.18 18.36
C SER A 471 -61.19 18.52 18.57
N CYS A 472 -60.33 19.09 19.44
CA CYS A 472 -59.04 18.47 19.73
C CYS A 472 -59.29 17.10 20.41
N PRO A 473 -58.50 16.06 20.07
CA PRO A 473 -58.64 14.77 20.74
C PRO A 473 -58.44 14.91 22.26
N THR A 474 -59.36 14.35 23.03
CA THR A 474 -59.40 14.48 24.50
C THR A 474 -58.84 13.27 25.25
N GLN A 475 -58.48 12.22 24.53
CA GLN A 475 -57.84 11.01 25.05
C GLN A 475 -57.08 10.29 23.93
N GLY A 476 -55.92 9.71 24.26
CA GLY A 476 -55.15 8.89 23.33
C GLY A 476 -53.64 9.08 23.45
N THR A 477 -52.90 8.26 22.72
CA THR A 477 -51.44 8.38 22.56
C THR A 477 -51.14 8.67 21.10
N PHE A 478 -50.50 9.81 20.85
CA PHE A 478 -50.16 10.30 19.53
C PHE A 478 -48.64 10.23 19.35
N ARG A 479 -48.20 9.80 18.17
CA ARG A 479 -46.77 9.65 17.85
C ARG A 479 -46.47 10.39 16.57
N MET A 480 -45.45 11.22 16.63
CA MET A 480 -45.04 12.12 15.56
C MET A 480 -43.55 11.92 15.33
N ARG A 481 -43.09 12.07 14.09
CA ARG A 481 -41.69 11.84 13.73
C ARG A 481 -41.20 12.93 12.79
N THR A 482 -40.07 13.53 13.12
CA THR A 482 -39.29 14.35 12.19
C THR A 482 -37.93 13.72 11.95
N VAL A 483 -37.34 14.04 10.80
CA VAL A 483 -35.97 13.67 10.44
C VAL A 483 -35.29 14.91 9.89
N LYS A 484 -34.02 15.12 10.25
CA LYS A 484 -33.16 16.15 9.66
C LYS A 484 -31.82 15.54 9.31
N THR A 485 -31.47 15.56 8.02
CA THR A 485 -30.19 15.07 7.52
C THR A 485 -29.19 16.21 7.47
N ASN A 486 -28.00 16.01 8.03
CA ASN A 486 -26.88 16.95 7.92
C ASN A 486 -25.66 16.22 7.38
N ILE A 487 -24.89 16.87 6.51
CA ILE A 487 -23.55 16.42 6.13
C ILE A 487 -22.61 16.68 7.31
N ILE A 488 -21.76 15.71 7.63
CA ILE A 488 -20.77 15.78 8.70
C ILE A 488 -19.38 15.93 8.07
N ALA A 489 -18.53 16.76 8.69
CA ALA A 489 -17.12 16.84 8.32
C ALA A 489 -16.39 15.50 8.46
N GLY A 490 -15.41 15.29 7.58
CA GLY A 490 -14.62 14.06 7.49
C GLY A 490 -15.01 13.15 6.33
N ASN A 491 -15.30 13.72 5.16
CA ASN A 491 -15.41 12.95 3.92
C ASN A 491 -14.06 12.32 3.59
N LYS A 492 -14.10 11.15 2.95
CA LYS A 492 -12.89 10.40 2.61
C LYS A 492 -12.84 10.11 1.12
N GLU A 493 -11.66 10.31 0.59
CA GLU A 493 -11.22 9.71 -0.66
C GLU A 493 -10.98 8.22 -0.40
N ILE A 494 -11.44 7.39 -1.32
CA ILE A 494 -11.29 5.95 -1.22
C ILE A 494 -11.45 5.34 -2.60
N ASP A 495 -10.52 4.50 -3.01
CA ASP A 495 -10.69 3.65 -4.20
C ASP A 495 -11.37 2.34 -3.77
N ILE A 496 -12.70 2.25 -3.92
CA ILE A 496 -13.46 1.09 -3.42
C ILE A 496 -13.40 -0.11 -4.39
N ASN A 497 -12.92 0.11 -5.61
CA ASN A 497 -12.93 -0.87 -6.68
C ASN A 497 -11.51 -1.21 -7.19
N GLY A 498 -10.50 -0.49 -6.68
CA GLY A 498 -9.08 -0.62 -6.95
C GLY A 498 -8.65 -0.15 -8.35
N ASP A 499 -9.50 0.62 -9.05
CA ASP A 499 -9.27 1.03 -10.44
C ASP A 499 -8.33 2.24 -10.61
N GLY A 500 -7.76 2.70 -9.50
CA GLY A 500 -6.90 3.88 -9.43
C GLY A 500 -7.67 5.20 -9.51
N GLN A 501 -9.01 5.16 -9.62
CA GLN A 501 -9.87 6.33 -9.48
C GLN A 501 -10.60 6.27 -8.17
N SER A 502 -10.42 7.31 -7.40
CA SER A 502 -11.07 7.42 -6.12
C SER A 502 -12.58 7.65 -6.27
N GLU A 503 -13.32 7.13 -5.31
CA GLU A 503 -14.67 7.53 -4.91
C GLU A 503 -14.63 8.47 -3.69
N LEU A 504 -15.72 9.21 -3.52
CA LEU A 504 -15.92 10.08 -2.37
C LEU A 504 -16.94 9.43 -1.42
N LEU A 505 -16.51 9.15 -0.18
CA LEU A 505 -17.42 8.74 0.88
C LEU A 505 -17.84 9.94 1.73
N ILE A 506 -19.13 10.26 1.69
CA ILE A 506 -19.73 11.40 2.38
C ILE A 506 -20.43 10.93 3.64
N ALA A 507 -20.06 11.50 4.78
CA ALA A 507 -20.69 11.21 6.07
C ALA A 507 -21.96 12.04 6.28
N LEU A 508 -23.06 11.38 6.64
CA LEU A 508 -24.37 11.98 6.89
C LEU A 508 -24.84 11.65 8.32
N ASN A 509 -25.53 12.60 8.95
CA ASN A 509 -26.20 12.45 10.23
C ASN A 509 -27.71 12.63 10.06
N ASP A 510 -28.48 11.57 10.27
CA ASP A 510 -29.93 11.64 10.31
C ASP A 510 -30.37 11.81 11.77
N THR A 511 -30.70 13.05 12.16
CA THR A 511 -31.30 13.35 13.47
C THR A 511 -32.79 13.05 13.40
N ILE A 512 -33.22 12.00 14.11
CA ILE A 512 -34.61 11.55 14.17
C ILE A 512 -35.19 11.97 15.51
N THR A 513 -36.27 12.76 15.49
CA THR A 513 -37.01 13.12 16.71
C THR A 513 -38.36 12.42 16.69
N GLU A 514 -38.57 11.51 17.66
CA GLU A 514 -39.85 10.87 17.91
C GLU A 514 -40.54 11.54 19.10
N THR A 515 -41.67 12.21 18.84
CA THR A 515 -42.48 12.86 19.86
C THR A 515 -43.69 11.99 20.18
N THR A 516 -43.85 11.61 21.44
CA THR A 516 -45.04 10.92 21.95
C THR A 516 -45.79 11.84 22.89
N ILE A 517 -47.07 12.05 22.62
CA ILE A 517 -47.98 12.83 23.46
C ILE A 517 -49.07 11.91 23.99
N THR A 518 -49.22 11.83 25.31
CA THR A 518 -50.24 11.00 25.96
C THR A 518 -51.24 11.86 26.73
N ILE A 519 -52.51 11.65 26.45
CA ILE A 519 -53.65 12.33 27.10
C ILE A 519 -54.43 11.29 27.90
N VAL A 520 -54.31 11.36 29.22
CA VAL A 520 -54.93 10.40 30.13
C VAL A 520 -56.36 10.81 30.49
N ARG A 521 -56.64 12.12 30.60
CA ARG A 521 -57.97 12.66 30.92
C ARG A 521 -58.26 14.00 30.21
N PRO A 522 -59.53 14.30 29.90
CA PRO A 522 -59.91 15.61 29.36
C PRO A 522 -59.54 16.74 30.35
N GLY A 523 -58.70 17.69 29.91
CA GLY A 523 -58.32 18.88 30.67
C GLY A 523 -57.07 18.76 31.57
N GLU A 524 -56.37 17.62 31.58
CA GLU A 524 -55.04 17.49 32.20
C GLU A 524 -53.94 17.91 31.21
N PHE A 525 -52.78 18.36 31.73
CA PHE A 525 -51.61 18.67 30.90
C PHE A 525 -51.12 17.41 30.19
N HIS A 526 -50.87 17.55 28.89
CA HIS A 526 -50.32 16.50 28.03
C HIS A 526 -48.95 16.04 28.52
N ASP A 527 -48.74 14.73 28.69
CA ASP A 527 -47.40 14.19 28.91
C ASP A 527 -46.69 14.07 27.57
N ARG A 528 -45.72 14.96 27.32
CA ARG A 528 -44.92 15.00 26.09
C ARG A 528 -43.55 14.40 26.35
N LYS A 529 -43.21 13.38 25.57
CA LYS A 529 -41.91 12.73 25.57
C LYS A 529 -41.29 12.81 24.19
N ASP A 530 -40.16 13.52 24.11
CA ASP A 530 -39.35 13.59 22.90
C ASP A 530 -38.13 12.66 23.05
N VAL A 531 -37.91 11.81 22.05
CA VAL A 531 -36.74 10.94 21.94
C VAL A 531 -35.99 11.33 20.68
N VAL A 532 -34.78 11.86 20.86
CA VAL A 532 -33.87 12.21 19.75
C VAL A 532 -32.85 11.09 19.58
N ARG A 533 -32.67 10.64 18.34
CA ARG A 533 -31.62 9.69 17.95
C ARG A 533 -30.82 10.24 16.79
N GLU A 534 -29.53 9.99 16.80
CA GLU A 534 -28.66 10.33 15.69
C GLU A 534 -28.18 9.05 15.01
N ILE A 535 -28.45 8.92 13.72
CA ILE A 535 -28.00 7.77 12.94
C ILE A 535 -26.98 8.25 11.92
N LYS A 536 -25.78 7.65 11.94
CA LYS A 536 -24.75 7.92 10.94
C LYS A 536 -24.99 7.05 9.70
N ARG A 537 -24.91 7.69 8.53
CA ARG A 537 -25.07 7.05 7.23
C ARG A 537 -23.99 7.55 6.30
N TYR A 538 -23.54 6.71 5.38
CA TYR A 538 -22.47 7.06 4.46
C TYR A 538 -22.97 6.95 3.04
N LEU A 539 -22.67 7.93 2.21
CA LEU A 539 -22.99 7.99 0.79
C LEU A 539 -21.71 7.79 0.00
N VAL A 540 -21.67 6.74 -0.81
CA VAL A 540 -20.61 6.50 -1.80
C VAL A 540 -20.98 7.29 -3.04
N VAL A 541 -20.11 8.19 -3.48
CA VAL A 541 -20.28 9.01 -4.69
C VAL A 541 -19.15 8.70 -5.66
N HIS A 542 -19.51 8.41 -6.91
CA HIS A 542 -18.57 8.28 -8.02
C HIS A 542 -18.53 9.62 -8.79
N PRO A 543 -17.62 10.54 -8.46
CA PRO A 543 -17.68 11.92 -8.94
C PRO A 543 -17.52 12.06 -10.47
N TYR A 544 -16.96 11.04 -11.12
CA TYR A 544 -16.73 10.99 -12.56
C TYR A 544 -17.92 10.47 -13.37
N ASP A 545 -18.98 9.98 -12.71
CA ASP A 545 -20.20 9.58 -13.43
C ASP A 545 -20.89 10.78 -14.07
N ASP A 546 -21.46 10.57 -15.26
CA ASP A 546 -22.30 11.58 -15.91
C ASP A 546 -23.51 11.92 -15.06
N ASP A 547 -24.15 10.89 -14.50
CA ASP A 547 -25.21 10.98 -13.52
C ASP A 547 -24.75 10.32 -12.22
N LEU A 548 -24.47 11.15 -11.21
CA LEU A 548 -24.02 10.70 -9.91
C LEU A 548 -25.04 9.76 -9.22
N SER A 549 -26.31 9.75 -9.61
CA SER A 549 -27.35 8.93 -8.97
C SER A 549 -27.31 7.44 -9.36
N VAL A 550 -26.60 7.08 -10.44
CA VAL A 550 -26.63 5.73 -11.03
C VAL A 550 -25.98 4.72 -10.10
N ARG A 551 -24.71 4.95 -9.74
CA ARG A 551 -23.92 4.03 -8.92
C ARG A 551 -23.84 4.41 -7.45
N SER A 552 -24.27 5.62 -7.09
CA SER A 552 -24.26 6.05 -5.70
C SER A 552 -25.12 5.16 -4.83
N SER A 553 -24.56 4.74 -3.70
CA SER A 553 -25.23 3.92 -2.70
C SER A 553 -25.08 4.56 -1.33
N SER A 554 -26.03 4.27 -0.44
CA SER A 554 -25.87 4.65 0.97
C SER A 554 -26.04 3.45 1.86
N PHE A 555 -25.17 3.31 2.85
CA PHE A 555 -25.27 2.24 3.83
C PHE A 555 -25.41 2.83 5.24
N TRP A 556 -26.24 2.14 6.02
CA TRP A 556 -26.43 2.43 7.43
C TRP A 556 -25.31 1.79 8.22
N TYR A 557 -24.84 2.49 9.24
CA TYR A 557 -23.86 1.91 10.15
C TYR A 557 -24.45 1.78 11.56
N SER A 558 -24.45 2.86 12.33
CA SER A 558 -24.97 2.86 13.70
C SER A 558 -25.13 4.29 14.24
N GLU A 559 -25.35 4.43 15.55
CA GLU A 559 -25.24 5.73 16.24
C GLU A 559 -23.77 6.23 16.30
N LYS A 560 -22.80 5.36 16.04
CA LYS A 560 -21.37 5.67 16.04
C LYS A 560 -20.83 5.88 14.62
N SER A 561 -19.64 6.45 14.52
CA SER A 561 -18.99 6.74 13.23
C SER A 561 -18.23 5.51 12.71
N PHE A 562 -18.48 5.14 11.45
CA PHE A 562 -17.84 3.99 10.78
C PHE A 562 -16.32 4.05 10.85
N PHE A 563 -15.72 5.17 10.46
CA PHE A 563 -14.26 5.37 10.46
C PHE A 563 -13.65 5.59 11.85
N LYS A 564 -14.46 5.72 12.90
CA LYS A 564 -13.96 5.69 14.28
C LYS A 564 -13.94 4.29 14.86
N GLU A 565 -14.75 3.38 14.33
CA GLU A 565 -14.84 2.00 14.79
C GLU A 565 -14.05 1.02 13.92
N ASN A 566 -13.72 1.41 12.70
CA ASN A 566 -13.03 0.56 11.75
C ASN A 566 -11.70 1.19 11.32
N VAL A 567 -10.67 0.35 11.32
CA VAL A 567 -9.37 0.65 10.70
C VAL A 567 -9.40 0.26 9.23
N GLN A 568 -8.59 0.94 8.44
CA GLN A 568 -8.45 0.73 7.00
C GLN A 568 -7.11 0.05 6.71
N GLY A 569 -7.09 -0.85 5.73
CA GLY A 569 -5.90 -1.52 5.24
C GLY A 569 -6.28 -2.55 4.18
N ASP A 570 -5.32 -3.08 3.43
CA ASP A 570 -5.52 -4.26 2.59
C ASP A 570 -5.18 -5.51 3.43
N PHE A 571 -6.16 -6.04 4.18
CA PHE A 571 -5.91 -7.16 5.09
C PHE A 571 -5.86 -8.48 4.31
N ASN A 572 -6.71 -8.65 3.30
CA ASN A 572 -6.80 -9.88 2.53
C ASN A 572 -5.76 -9.98 1.39
N GLY A 573 -5.09 -8.88 1.04
CA GLY A 573 -4.09 -8.79 -0.02
C GLY A 573 -4.67 -8.77 -1.43
N ASP A 574 -5.91 -8.31 -1.60
CA ASP A 574 -6.58 -8.24 -2.89
C ASP A 574 -6.37 -6.91 -3.62
N GLY A 575 -5.67 -5.94 -3.00
CA GLY A 575 -5.40 -4.62 -3.57
C GLY A 575 -6.56 -3.63 -3.42
N VAL A 576 -7.65 -4.02 -2.77
CA VAL A 576 -8.77 -3.15 -2.41
C VAL A 576 -8.72 -2.89 -0.92
N VAL A 577 -9.15 -1.69 -0.51
CA VAL A 577 -9.19 -1.35 0.92
C VAL A 577 -10.28 -2.15 1.65
N ASP A 578 -9.85 -2.80 2.71
CA ASP A 578 -10.69 -3.48 3.67
C ASP A 578 -10.93 -2.61 4.91
N PHE A 579 -12.03 -2.91 5.59
CA PHE A 579 -12.37 -2.30 6.88
C PHE A 579 -12.46 -3.37 7.96
N MET A 580 -11.68 -3.21 9.02
CA MET A 580 -11.74 -4.13 10.16
C MET A 580 -12.22 -3.40 11.40
N THR A 581 -13.24 -3.95 12.07
CA THR A 581 -13.56 -3.53 13.44
C THR A 581 -12.51 -4.12 14.38
N LEU A 582 -11.80 -3.26 15.11
CA LEU A 582 -10.81 -3.68 16.10
C LEU A 582 -11.48 -4.33 17.30
N SER A 583 -11.63 -5.65 17.25
CA SER A 583 -12.18 -6.47 18.32
C SER A 583 -11.50 -7.83 18.34
N ASN A 584 -11.65 -8.58 19.44
CA ASN A 584 -11.10 -9.92 19.55
C ASN A 584 -11.61 -10.89 18.47
N ASN A 585 -12.74 -10.58 17.82
CA ASN A 585 -13.29 -11.37 16.74
C ASN A 585 -13.15 -10.62 15.40
N PRO A 586 -12.06 -10.85 14.64
CA PRO A 586 -11.76 -10.06 13.46
C PRO A 586 -12.70 -10.43 12.30
N TYR A 587 -13.43 -9.43 11.81
CA TYR A 587 -14.14 -9.45 10.54
C TYR A 587 -13.58 -8.34 9.68
N ILE A 588 -13.34 -8.63 8.41
CA ILE A 588 -13.09 -7.59 7.41
C ILE A 588 -14.38 -7.32 6.65
N SER A 589 -14.58 -6.07 6.25
CA SER A 589 -15.67 -5.63 5.41
C SER A 589 -15.11 -4.90 4.22
N THR A 590 -15.49 -5.33 3.02
CA THR A 590 -14.97 -4.77 1.76
C THR A 590 -16.15 -4.33 0.91
N PHE A 591 -15.98 -3.27 0.12
CA PHE A 591 -17.01 -2.88 -0.84
C PHE A 591 -17.02 -3.86 -2.01
N LYS A 592 -18.18 -4.44 -2.32
CA LYS A 592 -18.37 -5.31 -3.48
C LYS A 592 -19.47 -4.77 -4.38
N ALA A 593 -19.19 -4.78 -5.68
CA ALA A 593 -20.17 -4.41 -6.70
C ALA A 593 -21.35 -5.38 -6.70
N GLN A 594 -22.56 -4.83 -6.82
CA GLN A 594 -23.81 -5.57 -6.92
C GLN A 594 -24.27 -5.63 -8.39
N PRO A 595 -25.19 -6.54 -8.77
CA PRO A 595 -25.67 -6.67 -10.15
C PRO A 595 -26.32 -5.41 -10.73
N ASP A 596 -26.74 -4.46 -9.89
CA ASP A 596 -27.29 -3.16 -10.28
C ASP A 596 -26.22 -2.07 -10.48
N GLY A 597 -24.94 -2.41 -10.33
CA GLY A 597 -23.79 -1.49 -10.48
C GLY A 597 -23.46 -0.68 -9.24
N ARG A 598 -24.18 -0.86 -8.12
CA ARG A 598 -23.92 -0.18 -6.84
C ARG A 598 -22.98 -0.97 -5.96
N TYR A 599 -22.27 -0.29 -5.05
CA TYR A 599 -21.40 -0.95 -4.08
C TYR A 599 -22.08 -1.14 -2.73
N GLY A 600 -21.88 -2.32 -2.14
CA GLY A 600 -22.32 -2.64 -0.78
C GLY A 600 -21.19 -3.25 0.04
N LEU A 601 -21.17 -2.98 1.34
CA LEU A 601 -20.23 -3.63 2.25
C LEU A 601 -20.60 -5.09 2.45
N VAL A 602 -19.62 -5.97 2.27
CA VAL A 602 -19.74 -7.40 2.54
C VAL A 602 -18.73 -7.75 3.62
N SER A 603 -19.22 -8.29 4.74
CA SER A 603 -18.37 -8.71 5.85
C SER A 603 -18.05 -10.20 5.77
N GLU A 604 -16.80 -10.55 6.00
CA GLU A 604 -16.31 -11.93 6.07
C GLU A 604 -15.44 -12.15 7.30
N ALA A 605 -15.48 -13.38 7.81
CA ALA A 605 -14.69 -13.78 8.97
C ALA A 605 -13.20 -13.81 8.60
N PHE A 606 -12.36 -13.19 9.41
CA PHE A 606 -10.91 -13.09 9.17
C PHE A 606 -10.10 -13.79 10.26
N PHE A 607 -10.43 -15.05 10.51
CA PHE A 607 -9.79 -15.89 11.52
C PHE A 607 -9.66 -17.34 11.06
N SER A 608 -8.69 -18.05 11.63
CA SER A 608 -8.47 -19.48 11.38
C SER A 608 -8.90 -20.28 12.61
N ASN A 609 -9.64 -21.38 12.42
CA ASN A 609 -10.04 -22.31 13.48
C ASN A 609 -10.75 -21.69 14.71
N GLY A 610 -11.34 -20.49 14.57
CA GLY A 610 -11.98 -19.78 15.67
C GLY A 610 -11.02 -19.12 16.66
N GLU A 611 -9.74 -18.96 16.30
CA GLU A 611 -8.76 -18.24 17.11
C GLU A 611 -9.12 -16.75 17.18
N LEU A 612 -9.27 -16.24 18.41
CA LEU A 612 -9.54 -14.83 18.68
C LEU A 612 -8.24 -14.05 18.87
N LEU A 613 -8.26 -12.76 18.54
CA LEU A 613 -7.17 -11.85 18.86
C LEU A 613 -7.10 -11.63 20.38
N GLU A 614 -5.89 -11.46 20.89
CA GLU A 614 -5.58 -11.23 22.31
C GLU A 614 -5.01 -9.83 22.51
N GLY A 615 -5.01 -9.36 23.75
CA GLY A 615 -4.57 -8.01 24.12
C GLY A 615 -5.69 -6.97 23.97
N LEU A 616 -5.28 -5.70 23.95
CA LEU A 616 -6.17 -4.55 23.80
C LEU A 616 -6.33 -4.20 22.31
N VAL A 617 -7.06 -5.05 21.59
CA VAL A 617 -7.20 -4.99 20.13
C VAL A 617 -7.76 -3.65 19.65
N GLU A 618 -8.65 -3.03 20.43
CA GLU A 618 -9.20 -1.69 20.19
C GLU A 618 -8.15 -0.57 20.11
N HIS A 619 -6.92 -0.86 20.55
CA HIS A 619 -5.76 0.03 20.50
C HIS A 619 -4.66 -0.46 19.55
N ALA A 620 -4.98 -1.38 18.64
CA ALA A 620 -4.03 -1.88 17.65
C ALA A 620 -3.52 -0.74 16.74
N VAL A 621 -2.25 -0.84 16.38
CA VAL A 621 -1.64 -0.04 15.31
C VAL A 621 -1.63 -0.88 14.05
N VAL A 622 -2.07 -0.31 12.94
CA VAL A 622 -2.15 -0.98 11.63
C VAL A 622 -1.02 -0.54 10.73
N GLY A 623 -0.43 -1.47 9.99
CA GLY A 623 0.64 -1.20 9.02
C GLY A 623 1.18 -2.50 8.43
N ASP A 624 1.82 -2.45 7.26
CA ASP A 624 2.53 -3.61 6.70
C ASP A 624 3.91 -3.70 7.33
N PHE A 625 4.02 -4.32 8.51
CA PHE A 625 5.30 -4.37 9.25
C PHE A 625 6.30 -5.36 8.64
N ASN A 626 5.85 -6.23 7.73
CA ASN A 626 6.66 -7.33 7.20
C ASN A 626 7.00 -7.17 5.70
N GLY A 627 6.32 -6.27 4.99
CA GLY A 627 6.55 -5.89 3.59
C GLY A 627 5.95 -6.84 2.57
N ASP A 628 4.92 -7.62 2.95
CA ASP A 628 4.27 -8.59 2.04
C ASP A 628 3.03 -8.03 1.33
N GLY A 629 2.82 -6.72 1.43
CA GLY A 629 1.73 -5.97 0.82
C GLY A 629 0.40 -6.11 1.56
N LYS A 630 0.38 -6.75 2.74
CA LYS A 630 -0.84 -6.93 3.55
C LYS A 630 -0.74 -6.14 4.84
N THR A 631 -1.89 -5.70 5.32
CA THR A 631 -1.97 -4.93 6.56
C THR A 631 -1.90 -5.87 7.77
N ASP A 632 -0.91 -5.64 8.63
CA ASP A 632 -0.71 -6.33 9.91
C ASP A 632 -1.31 -5.52 11.07
N LEU A 633 -1.42 -6.14 12.26
CA LEU A 633 -1.80 -5.47 13.50
C LEU A 633 -0.70 -5.59 14.56
N LEU A 634 -0.31 -4.49 15.19
CA LEU A 634 0.52 -4.46 16.37
C LEU A 634 -0.33 -4.07 17.58
N VAL A 635 -0.58 -5.04 18.47
CA VAL A 635 -1.57 -4.95 19.56
C VAL A 635 -0.90 -4.88 20.93
N PRO A 636 -1.19 -3.88 21.78
CA PRO A 636 -0.65 -3.83 23.13
C PRO A 636 -1.30 -4.91 24.00
N MET A 637 -0.51 -5.63 24.78
CA MET A 637 -1.05 -6.75 25.59
C MET A 637 -1.89 -6.28 26.77
N ALA A 638 -1.52 -5.16 27.39
CA ALA A 638 -2.20 -4.62 28.55
C ALA A 638 -1.89 -3.12 28.70
N ASP A 639 -2.77 -2.42 29.42
CA ASP A 639 -2.54 -1.04 29.81
C ASP A 639 -1.34 -0.95 30.76
N LYS A 640 -0.51 0.08 30.60
CA LYS A 640 0.72 0.31 31.39
C LYS A 640 1.75 -0.83 31.29
N SER A 641 1.79 -1.50 30.15
CA SER A 641 2.74 -2.58 29.83
C SER A 641 3.66 -2.17 28.68
N SER A 642 4.82 -2.81 28.56
CA SER A 642 5.67 -2.68 27.37
C SER A 642 5.58 -3.88 26.42
N ASP A 643 4.67 -4.81 26.69
CA ASP A 643 4.49 -6.03 25.92
C ASP A 643 3.45 -5.85 24.82
N TRP A 644 3.77 -6.34 23.62
CA TRP A 644 2.94 -6.25 22.44
C TRP A 644 2.82 -7.60 21.74
N ILE A 645 1.85 -7.72 20.84
CA ILE A 645 1.65 -8.86 19.96
C ILE A 645 1.59 -8.33 18.54
N LEU A 646 2.44 -8.86 17.65
CA LEU A 646 2.34 -8.64 16.22
C LEU A 646 1.47 -9.75 15.62
N TYR A 647 0.43 -9.37 14.90
CA TYR A 647 -0.47 -10.22 14.15
C TYR A 647 -0.23 -9.97 12.66
N LYS A 648 0.48 -10.90 12.01
CA LYS A 648 0.81 -10.78 10.58
C LYS A 648 -0.29 -11.34 9.72
N SER A 649 -0.77 -10.60 8.74
CA SER A 649 -1.82 -11.09 7.85
C SER A 649 -1.28 -12.17 6.92
N ASN A 650 -2.04 -13.25 6.74
CA ASN A 650 -1.80 -14.24 5.69
C ASN A 650 -2.84 -14.20 4.55
N GLY A 651 -3.66 -13.14 4.53
CA GLY A 651 -4.74 -12.92 3.58
C GLY A 651 -6.07 -13.60 3.94
N LYS A 652 -6.12 -14.40 5.00
CA LYS A 652 -7.35 -15.05 5.50
C LYS A 652 -7.56 -14.95 7.02
N SER A 653 -6.47 -14.67 7.73
CA SER A 653 -6.38 -14.66 9.19
C SER A 653 -5.04 -14.02 9.59
N PHE A 654 -4.79 -13.94 10.90
CA PHE A 654 -3.51 -13.46 11.42
C PHE A 654 -2.65 -14.59 12.01
N GLU A 655 -1.34 -14.52 11.77
CA GLU A 655 -0.33 -15.30 12.49
C GLU A 655 0.23 -14.47 13.65
N LYS A 656 0.18 -15.04 14.86
CA LYS A 656 0.55 -14.36 16.11
C LYS A 656 2.05 -14.46 16.40
N GLU A 657 2.66 -13.34 16.79
CA GLU A 657 4.02 -13.25 17.33
C GLU A 657 4.08 -12.37 18.59
N TYR A 658 4.63 -12.89 19.69
CA TYR A 658 4.82 -12.12 20.92
C TYR A 658 6.06 -11.21 20.85
N LYS A 659 5.91 -9.95 21.28
CA LYS A 659 6.94 -8.90 21.30
C LYS A 659 7.12 -8.36 22.74
N PRO A 660 7.94 -9.03 23.57
CA PRO A 660 8.16 -8.59 24.95
C PRO A 660 8.96 -7.29 25.00
N GLY A 661 8.54 -6.35 25.85
CA GLY A 661 9.32 -5.13 26.15
C GLY A 661 9.56 -4.18 24.97
N LEU A 662 8.68 -4.15 23.97
CA LEU A 662 8.80 -3.30 22.77
C LEU A 662 8.77 -1.79 23.09
N THR A 663 7.64 -1.30 23.62
CA THR A 663 7.48 0.10 24.04
C THR A 663 6.36 0.25 25.04
N TYR A 664 6.43 1.23 25.93
CA TYR A 664 5.39 1.47 26.92
C TYR A 664 4.06 1.86 26.27
N PHE A 665 2.99 1.15 26.63
CA PHE A 665 1.62 1.43 26.24
C PHE A 665 0.83 2.04 27.41
N SER A 666 0.07 3.10 27.14
CA SER A 666 -0.90 3.67 28.08
C SER A 666 -2.08 4.23 27.29
N LYS A 667 -3.30 3.80 27.68
CA LYS A 667 -4.54 4.17 26.99
C LYS A 667 -5.01 5.60 27.31
N GLU A 668 -4.66 6.10 28.49
CA GLU A 668 -5.14 7.35 29.06
C GLU A 668 -3.98 8.31 29.34
N GLN A 669 -4.31 9.58 29.56
CA GLN A 669 -3.33 10.52 30.08
C GLN A 669 -3.01 10.22 31.55
N GLU A 670 -1.77 10.45 31.93
CA GLU A 670 -1.25 10.23 33.27
C GLU A 670 -0.86 11.57 33.90
N ILE A 671 -1.38 11.84 35.10
CA ILE A 671 -0.93 12.97 35.90
C ILE A 671 0.22 12.46 36.76
N THR A 672 1.43 12.95 36.45
CA THR A 672 2.68 12.47 37.07
C THR A 672 3.18 13.39 38.18
N ASP A 673 2.74 14.64 38.18
CA ASP A 673 2.99 15.63 39.23
C ASP A 673 1.84 16.64 39.26
N GLN A 674 1.47 17.11 40.44
CA GLN A 674 0.48 18.16 40.63
C GLN A 674 0.70 18.86 41.97
N GLY A 675 0.50 20.17 42.02
CA GLY A 675 0.73 20.94 43.24
C GLY A 675 0.16 22.35 43.20
N GLU A 676 0.29 23.01 44.34
CA GLU A 676 -0.02 24.44 44.50
C GLU A 676 1.30 25.22 44.52
N ASP A 677 1.39 26.27 43.72
CA ASP A 677 2.42 27.30 43.84
C ASP A 677 1.79 28.60 44.37
N SER A 678 2.51 29.29 45.25
CA SER A 678 2.01 30.49 45.92
C SER A 678 2.84 31.70 45.49
N GLY A 679 2.17 32.70 44.89
CA GLY A 679 2.74 34.01 44.66
C GLY A 679 2.96 34.80 45.96
N TRP A 680 3.74 35.89 45.90
CA TRP A 680 4.05 36.71 47.07
C TRP A 680 2.78 37.27 47.72
N ALA A 681 2.56 36.89 48.98
CA ALA A 681 1.38 37.14 49.81
C ALA A 681 0.12 36.41 49.33
N ASP A 682 -0.10 35.18 49.84
CA ASP A 682 -1.34 34.35 50.04
C ASP A 682 -2.66 34.65 49.28
N ILE A 683 -2.65 35.45 48.21
CA ILE A 683 -3.84 36.01 47.56
C ILE A 683 -4.00 35.40 46.15
N ASP A 684 -2.91 34.92 45.52
CA ASP A 684 -2.92 34.23 44.22
C ASP A 684 -2.24 32.85 44.34
N LYS A 685 -3.05 31.81 44.53
CA LYS A 685 -2.61 30.40 44.44
C LYS A 685 -2.78 29.92 43.00
N CYS A 686 -1.71 29.39 42.42
CA CYS A 686 -1.75 28.74 41.10
C CYS A 686 -1.63 27.23 41.27
N PHE A 687 -2.41 26.46 40.51
CA PHE A 687 -2.29 25.02 40.46
C PHE A 687 -1.52 24.62 39.20
N TYR A 688 -0.59 23.68 39.35
CA TYR A 688 0.11 23.11 38.22
C TYR A 688 -0.13 21.60 38.14
N ARG A 689 -0.07 21.07 36.92
CA ARG A 689 -0.12 19.62 36.65
C ARG A 689 0.85 19.25 35.53
N THR A 690 1.50 18.10 35.70
CA THR A 690 2.28 17.46 34.64
C THR A 690 1.47 16.34 34.02
N ILE A 691 0.93 16.58 32.83
CA ILE A 691 0.18 15.63 32.03
C ILE A 691 1.14 14.91 31.10
N THR A 692 1.22 13.58 31.22
CA THR A 692 1.91 12.72 30.26
C THR A 692 0.88 11.94 29.46
N TYR A 693 1.00 11.87 28.15
CA TYR A 693 0.21 10.93 27.37
C TYR A 693 1.02 10.37 26.21
N TYR A 694 0.57 9.23 25.69
CA TYR A 694 1.25 8.51 24.65
C TYR A 694 0.38 8.38 23.40
N ARG A 695 1.02 8.31 22.24
CA ARG A 695 0.37 8.02 20.96
C ARG A 695 1.21 7.08 20.13
N TYR A 696 0.55 6.24 19.35
CA TYR A 696 1.16 5.20 18.54
C TYR A 696 0.61 5.28 17.12
N GLY A 697 1.43 4.99 16.13
CA GLY A 697 1.05 4.95 14.73
C GLY A 697 2.06 4.14 13.91
N ALA A 698 1.77 3.94 12.64
CA ALA A 698 2.70 3.34 11.70
C ALA A 698 2.58 4.00 10.33
N ASP A 699 3.70 4.08 9.63
CA ASP A 699 3.82 4.68 8.30
C ASP A 699 5.12 4.16 7.65
N ASP A 700 5.17 4.06 6.32
CA ASP A 700 6.39 3.66 5.60
C ASP A 700 7.30 4.89 5.42
N LEU A 701 8.14 5.15 6.42
CA LEU A 701 8.91 6.40 6.49
C LEU A 701 10.14 6.35 5.60
N ASP A 702 10.65 5.15 5.28
CA ASP A 702 11.82 4.97 4.44
C ASP A 702 11.50 4.52 3.00
N GLY A 703 10.24 4.20 2.70
CA GLY A 703 9.78 3.80 1.37
C GLY A 703 10.30 2.43 0.94
N ASP A 704 10.72 1.57 1.89
CA ASP A 704 11.15 0.20 1.60
C ASP A 704 9.99 -0.77 1.40
N GLY A 705 8.75 -0.29 1.56
CA GLY A 705 7.51 -1.06 1.48
C GLY A 705 7.07 -1.63 2.82
N LYS A 706 7.76 -1.34 3.92
CA LYS A 706 7.34 -1.71 5.29
C LYS A 706 6.97 -0.49 6.09
N ALA A 707 6.03 -0.66 7.00
CA ALA A 707 5.68 0.37 7.96
C ALA A 707 6.67 0.39 9.13
N GLU A 708 7.20 1.57 9.46
CA GLU A 708 7.79 1.87 10.76
C GLU A 708 6.71 1.95 11.82
N PHE A 709 7.02 1.49 13.03
CA PHE A 709 6.22 1.75 14.22
C PHE A 709 6.70 3.01 14.95
N ILE A 710 5.79 3.96 15.16
CA ILE A 710 6.06 5.26 15.77
C ILE A 710 5.41 5.28 17.15
N ALA A 711 6.21 5.49 18.20
CA ALA A 711 5.73 5.69 19.56
C ALA A 711 6.11 7.08 20.07
N SER A 712 5.13 7.86 20.49
CA SER A 712 5.36 9.20 21.01
C SER A 712 4.92 9.33 22.46
N LYS A 713 5.72 10.07 23.22
CA LYS A 713 5.43 10.47 24.60
C LYS A 713 5.42 11.99 24.68
N VAL A 714 4.30 12.55 25.10
CA VAL A 714 4.13 13.98 25.30
C VAL A 714 4.04 14.25 26.79
N VAL A 715 4.88 15.16 27.30
CA VAL A 715 4.87 15.62 28.69
C VAL A 715 4.59 17.12 28.68
N MET A 716 3.47 17.53 29.27
CA MET A 716 3.04 18.91 29.37
C MET A 716 3.00 19.33 30.82
N VAL A 717 3.62 20.47 31.13
CA VAL A 717 3.46 21.15 32.43
C VAL A 717 2.53 22.33 32.20
N ASP A 718 1.32 22.22 32.76
CA ASP A 718 0.20 23.14 32.58
C ASP A 718 -0.12 23.85 33.91
N HIS A 719 -0.36 25.16 33.87
CA HIS A 719 -0.69 25.98 35.04
C HIS A 719 -2.08 26.63 34.85
N ASP A 720 -2.98 26.44 35.81
CA ASP A 720 -4.43 26.72 35.64
C ASP A 720 -4.78 28.20 35.38
N TRP A 721 -3.96 29.15 35.87
CA TRP A 721 -4.17 30.59 35.68
C TRP A 721 -2.97 31.38 36.19
N ASP A 722 -2.13 31.98 35.32
CA ASP A 722 -1.65 33.39 35.44
C ASP A 722 -0.50 33.74 34.45
N ILE A 723 -0.54 34.98 33.94
CA ILE A 723 0.48 35.68 33.14
C ILE A 723 1.84 35.77 33.89
N ALA A 724 1.87 35.64 35.22
CA ALA A 724 3.11 35.66 36.01
C ALA A 724 3.96 34.37 35.95
N HIS A 725 3.36 33.23 35.55
CA HIS A 725 4.02 31.90 35.59
C HIS A 725 4.09 31.19 34.23
N GLY A 726 3.63 31.82 33.14
CA GLY A 726 3.71 31.25 31.78
C GLY A 726 5.14 30.92 31.32
N ASN A 727 6.19 31.41 32.00
CA ASN A 727 7.58 31.02 31.76
C ASN A 727 7.97 29.64 32.33
N ARG A 728 7.11 29.01 33.13
CA ARG A 728 7.30 27.67 33.71
C ARG A 728 6.52 26.58 32.97
N GLU A 729 5.51 26.96 32.18
CA GLU A 729 4.85 26.06 31.24
C GLU A 729 5.87 25.47 30.27
N ASN A 730 5.72 24.21 29.92
CA ASN A 730 6.50 23.62 28.86
C ASN A 730 5.83 22.37 28.32
N THR A 731 6.17 22.06 27.06
CA THR A 731 5.86 20.77 26.46
C THR A 731 7.15 20.10 26.02
N ARG A 732 7.32 18.84 26.38
CA ARG A 732 8.39 17.98 25.86
C ARG A 732 7.78 16.82 25.10
N LEU A 733 8.20 16.63 23.85
CA LEU A 733 7.76 15.55 22.98
C LEU A 733 8.95 14.62 22.73
N PHE A 734 8.77 13.34 23.04
CA PHE A 734 9.67 12.28 22.64
C PHE A 734 9.02 11.47 21.52
N VAL A 735 9.77 11.15 20.47
CA VAL A 735 9.31 10.28 19.37
C VAL A 735 10.35 9.19 19.17
N ASP A 736 9.95 7.95 19.43
CA ASP A 736 10.72 6.75 19.13
C ASP A 736 10.20 6.15 17.81
N ILE A 737 11.13 5.85 16.91
CA ILE A 737 10.84 5.18 15.63
C ILE A 737 11.47 3.79 15.66
N TYR A 738 10.66 2.80 15.39
CA TYR A 738 11.03 1.39 15.34
C TYR A 738 10.85 0.88 13.92
N SER A 739 11.93 0.43 13.30
CA SER A 739 11.88 -0.28 12.02
C SER A 739 11.94 -1.77 12.26
N THR A 740 11.31 -2.56 11.39
CA THR A 740 11.45 -4.01 11.45
C THR A 740 12.75 -4.42 10.78
N THR A 741 13.71 -4.87 11.59
CA THR A 741 14.96 -5.44 11.09
C THR A 741 14.90 -6.92 11.32
N ASN A 742 14.73 -7.73 10.29
CA ASN A 742 14.59 -9.15 10.54
C ASN A 742 15.96 -9.77 10.86
N SER A 743 16.04 -10.42 12.02
CA SER A 743 17.11 -11.35 12.32
C SER A 743 16.94 -12.62 11.48
N ALA A 744 17.96 -13.48 11.38
CA ALA A 744 17.92 -14.74 10.61
C ALA A 744 16.84 -15.74 11.09
N SER A 745 15.99 -15.35 12.04
CA SER A 745 14.86 -16.10 12.57
C SER A 745 13.60 -15.93 11.70
N THR A 746 12.61 -16.76 11.94
CA THR A 746 11.27 -16.65 11.32
C THR A 746 10.39 -15.55 11.93
N THR A 747 10.94 -14.68 12.80
CA THR A 747 10.19 -13.68 13.58
C THR A 747 10.49 -12.25 13.11
N THR A 748 9.47 -11.39 13.10
CA THR A 748 9.60 -9.97 12.72
C THR A 748 10.04 -9.15 13.94
N ASP A 749 11.30 -8.73 14.00
CA ASP A 749 11.84 -8.04 15.18
C ASP A 749 11.87 -6.51 14.95
N PHE A 750 11.38 -5.75 15.93
CA PHE A 750 11.42 -4.29 15.91
C PHE A 750 12.71 -3.79 16.55
N THR A 751 13.49 -3.01 15.81
CA THR A 751 14.67 -2.32 16.31
C THR A 751 14.38 -0.84 16.38
N LYS A 752 14.62 -0.25 17.56
CA LYS A 752 14.50 1.21 17.71
C LYS A 752 15.64 1.89 16.94
N HIS A 753 15.28 2.60 15.88
CA HIS A 753 16.22 3.31 15.01
C HIS A 753 16.63 4.65 15.62
N GLU A 754 15.67 5.40 16.16
CA GLU A 754 15.91 6.77 16.62
C GLU A 754 14.98 7.19 17.78
N THR A 755 15.47 8.12 18.61
CA THR A 755 14.65 8.90 19.55
C THR A 755 14.84 10.39 19.25
N ARG A 756 13.76 11.12 18.98
CA ARG A 756 13.75 12.58 18.89
C ARG A 756 13.16 13.19 20.16
N ASP A 757 13.71 14.32 20.58
CA ASP A 757 13.30 15.06 21.78
C ASP A 757 13.14 16.53 21.43
N PHE A 758 11.93 17.05 21.61
CA PHE A 758 11.58 18.43 21.34
C PHE A 758 11.14 19.10 22.62
N TYR A 759 11.70 20.28 22.92
CA TYR A 759 11.36 21.06 24.10
C TYR A 759 10.80 22.43 23.72
N TYR A 760 9.57 22.69 24.13
CA TYR A 760 8.85 23.93 23.88
C TYR A 760 8.67 24.67 25.20
N GLN A 761 9.61 25.57 25.50
CA GLN A 761 9.54 26.40 26.70
C GLN A 761 8.43 27.43 26.61
N GLY A 762 7.67 27.60 27.70
CA GLY A 762 6.59 28.57 27.85
C GLY A 762 5.36 28.26 27.01
N ARG A 763 5.14 27.00 26.62
CA ARG A 763 4.01 26.58 25.77
C ARG A 763 3.45 25.23 26.20
N VAL A 764 2.12 25.17 26.34
CA VAL A 764 1.35 23.92 26.47
C VAL A 764 0.79 23.57 25.09
N ILE A 765 1.38 22.59 24.41
CA ILE A 765 1.04 22.20 23.05
C ILE A 765 0.53 20.75 23.04
N PRO A 766 -0.75 20.51 22.76
CA PRO A 766 -1.22 19.15 22.50
C PRO A 766 -0.70 18.68 21.14
N PHE A 767 0.12 17.64 21.14
CA PHE A 767 0.55 16.95 19.92
C PHE A 767 -0.40 15.82 19.53
N SER A 768 -0.67 15.71 18.23
CA SER A 768 -1.17 14.49 17.55
C SER A 768 -0.04 13.89 16.70
N LEU A 769 -0.11 12.60 16.35
CA LEU A 769 0.74 12.10 15.26
C LEU A 769 0.41 12.91 14.00
N THR A 770 1.40 13.63 13.49
CA THR A 770 1.42 14.20 12.16
C THR A 770 2.22 13.25 11.28
N SER A 771 1.72 12.96 10.08
CA SER A 771 2.44 12.18 9.06
C SER A 771 3.86 12.73 8.91
N LEU A 772 4.85 11.88 9.16
CA LEU A 772 6.27 12.20 9.05
C LEU A 772 6.68 11.90 7.60
N TYR A 773 7.30 12.85 6.91
CA TYR A 773 7.72 12.67 5.51
C TYR A 773 9.25 12.66 5.37
N ARG A 774 9.73 11.84 4.44
CA ARG A 774 11.13 11.74 4.01
C ARG A 774 11.46 12.83 3.00
N ASN A 775 12.52 13.60 3.25
CA ASN A 775 13.10 14.48 2.23
C ASN A 775 13.78 13.61 1.16
N THR A 776 13.09 13.25 0.07
CA THR A 776 13.71 12.64 -1.11
C THR A 776 14.30 13.73 -2.01
N GLU A 777 15.51 14.18 -1.71
CA GLU A 777 16.34 14.79 -2.76
C GLU A 777 16.87 13.68 -3.68
N MET A 778 16.02 13.16 -4.57
CA MET A 778 16.47 12.57 -5.84
C MET A 778 15.95 13.43 -6.99
N ALA A 779 16.59 14.59 -7.18
CA ALA A 779 16.86 15.21 -8.48
C ALA A 779 17.40 16.63 -8.26
N ARG A 780 18.70 16.78 -7.97
CA ARG A 780 19.45 18.02 -8.27
C ARG A 780 20.97 17.83 -8.23
N LYS A 781 21.50 17.14 -9.25
CA LYS A 781 22.19 17.81 -10.35
C LYS A 781 22.43 16.82 -11.46
#